data_AF-A0A2E0S5B6-F1
#
_entry.id   AF-A0A2E0S5B6-F1
#
_cell.length_a   1.000
_cell.length_b   1.000
_cell.length_c   1.000
_cell.angle_alpha   90.00
_cell.angle_beta   90.00
_cell.angle_gamma   90.00
#
_symmetry.space_group_name_H-M   'P 1'
#
loop_
_entity.id
_entity.type
_entity.pdbx_description
1 polymer ?
#
loop_
_entity_poly.entity_id
_entity_poly.type
_entity_poly.pdbx_seq_one_letter_code
_entity_poly.pdbx_strand_id
1 'polypeptide(L)'
;MHVIVKSSIHYFLLMLAFGLASGSFFLPVVKADPGGHYYQVDFTSLTYENGSFAEVREAYSANRDNRLFGPFADRLPSINIADGGEYFPVNTDYSYENFWTRLEFVIRVPKPSAVKGTIIFNIDNNQRKTLQFELAPTASTPSLSDFFWQKRAEYYQSLMNRTRSNAGAAWFRYQYRQSMQKLSDSPESNTLRQQFLDRQRFRNGMNDELTFALATGGRAISENLQLHDPLFVREDQDSSIPIETLEGITIREYDWKELTKDLNPEKDVLANAIPYDQHGVFFRSFQGVLDLADQMKTQGRYFVMLANSGAEDAESHQFYERQLCLSLDNATRLLGSQMVESLVLTGGDLYLRTGTDIALVLEPTALGKNTLLPLLAAQISARASEMPNANRVSGRVGEVTYHGYVSEDREISTYWALVEGNVVVTNSTAQLQRLVAVANKEVAALAALEEFAFFRNRYSLENESESAFVFISDATIRRWCGPQWRIASARRTRAVAKMAEAQAASMDALVNGRVASGPLESPLEQIDAGQLTLTPAGVRSELYGSLEFQTPIGEMDIALVSKAEADGYRQWRAGYQSRWRNFFDPIGIQISLRDGVFESDVTVMPLIAGSDYRDLINLSQGSSLSGSSGDPHAETILHFVLSLNHESDMLRQLNGAAGNFAPGLQVDIFSWIGDSVAFYIDKSTFWDEWLEVAESDYEGREIDSRDSVEFLQANLNRVPVAIRVEVESGFRLGLFLTALKGFAESAAPGLLRWETLNHKEQPYVSIASPMLANDDDFPEDLRLYYLATGKQLLFTLNKEMITRAIDRELARTAGQEFPEDKADRLGSNMSVKITEKMTRLYLPLIEDASARDMQRLSWENLPILNEWKKRYPAKDPIEVHREFWQRTLICPGGGQYVWNAETRQIESTVYGSPANPKMPAKTPIPKILKDLKAGEFGVSFEDDGLRARVLLELE
;
A
#
# COMPACT_ATOMS: atom_id res chain seq x y z
N MET A 1 -33.23 -33.69 2.87
CA MET A 1 -34.67 -33.51 2.57
C MET A 1 -35.51 -33.88 3.79
N HIS A 2 -35.49 -33.05 4.84
CA HIS A 2 -36.44 -33.08 5.96
C HIS A 2 -36.34 -31.81 6.86
N VAL A 3 -36.00 -30.65 6.29
CA VAL A 3 -35.94 -29.34 7.00
C VAL A 3 -36.45 -28.21 6.08
N ILE A 4 -37.44 -28.49 5.26
CA ILE A 4 -38.20 -27.49 4.49
C ILE A 4 -39.64 -27.97 4.60
N VAL A 5 -40.49 -27.25 5.35
CA VAL A 5 -41.99 -27.33 5.43
C VAL A 5 -42.56 -26.68 6.72
N LYS A 6 -41.75 -26.18 7.67
CA LYS A 6 -42.28 -25.49 8.87
C LYS A 6 -42.20 -23.95 8.90
N SER A 7 -41.82 -23.27 7.81
CA SER A 7 -41.64 -21.80 7.79
C SER A 7 -42.75 -20.99 7.09
N SER A 8 -43.78 -21.62 6.54
CA SER A 8 -44.69 -20.94 5.59
C SER A 8 -46.08 -20.58 6.14
N ILE A 9 -46.35 -20.77 7.43
CA ILE A 9 -47.69 -20.52 8.03
C ILE A 9 -47.67 -19.44 9.14
N HIS A 10 -46.49 -19.02 9.61
CA HIS A 10 -46.37 -17.95 10.62
C HIS A 10 -46.27 -16.53 10.01
N TYR A 11 -45.84 -16.41 8.75
CA TYR A 11 -45.71 -15.13 8.04
C TYR A 11 -47.03 -14.64 7.42
N PHE A 12 -48.01 -15.51 7.20
CA PHE A 12 -49.29 -15.15 6.56
C PHE A 12 -50.34 -14.60 7.55
N LEU A 13 -50.13 -14.79 8.85
CA LEU A 13 -51.06 -14.35 9.92
C LEU A 13 -50.65 -13.03 10.58
N LEU A 14 -49.43 -12.52 10.37
CA LEU A 14 -48.98 -11.22 10.88
C LEU A 14 -49.31 -10.05 9.93
N MET A 15 -49.56 -10.32 8.64
CA MET A 15 -49.87 -9.30 7.63
C MET A 15 -51.36 -8.85 7.60
N LEU A 16 -52.21 -9.40 8.47
CA LEU A 16 -53.67 -9.16 8.44
C LEU A 16 -54.24 -8.45 9.68
N ALA A 17 -53.40 -7.90 10.56
CA ALA A 17 -53.84 -7.29 11.83
C ALA A 17 -53.48 -5.81 12.03
N PHE A 18 -53.22 -5.04 10.96
CA PHE A 18 -52.99 -3.59 11.07
C PHE A 18 -53.76 -2.79 10.00
N GLY A 19 -55.07 -3.01 9.96
CA GLY A 19 -56.01 -2.19 9.21
C GLY A 19 -57.17 -1.75 10.11
N LEU A 20 -57.34 -0.42 10.22
CA LEU A 20 -58.54 0.30 10.67
C LEU A 20 -58.78 0.46 12.19
N ALA A 21 -58.25 1.56 12.74
CA ALA A 21 -58.96 2.38 13.73
C ALA A 21 -58.57 3.85 13.52
N SER A 22 -59.48 4.61 12.92
CA SER A 22 -59.44 6.05 12.75
C SER A 22 -59.71 6.77 14.07
N GLY A 23 -58.92 7.81 14.37
CA GLY A 23 -59.13 8.69 15.51
C GLY A 23 -58.28 9.93 15.41
N SER A 24 -58.87 10.99 14.84
CA SER A 24 -58.29 12.32 14.68
C SER A 24 -57.67 12.87 15.97
N PHE A 25 -56.36 13.14 15.95
CA PHE A 25 -55.72 14.10 16.85
C PHE A 25 -54.72 14.94 16.06
N PHE A 26 -54.83 16.26 16.22
CA PHE A 26 -54.03 17.27 15.53
C PHE A 26 -52.53 16.98 15.69
N LEU A 27 -51.84 16.80 14.57
CA LEU A 27 -50.38 16.86 14.52
C LEU A 27 -49.95 18.31 14.82
N PRO A 28 -48.95 18.54 15.68
CA PRO A 28 -48.30 19.84 15.73
C PRO A 28 -47.67 20.08 14.36
N VAL A 29 -47.95 21.25 13.79
CA VAL A 29 -47.33 21.72 12.55
C VAL A 29 -45.81 21.71 12.76
N VAL A 30 -45.15 20.74 12.14
CA VAL A 30 -43.69 20.63 12.06
C VAL A 30 -43.20 21.86 11.31
N LYS A 31 -42.54 22.78 12.02
CA LYS A 31 -41.93 23.96 11.43
C LYS A 31 -40.58 23.53 10.85
N ALA A 32 -40.52 23.34 9.53
CA ALA A 32 -39.29 23.11 8.80
C ALA A 32 -38.42 24.38 8.75
N ASP A 33 -37.10 24.18 8.66
CA ASP A 33 -36.09 25.21 8.37
C ASP A 33 -36.38 25.85 6.98
N PRO A 34 -36.57 27.19 6.84
CA PRO A 34 -37.12 27.80 5.62
C PRO A 34 -36.15 27.96 4.42
N GLY A 35 -35.02 27.24 4.38
CA GLY A 35 -33.88 27.62 3.55
C GLY A 35 -33.72 26.97 2.17
N GLY A 36 -34.68 26.19 1.65
CA GLY A 36 -34.51 25.58 0.32
C GLY A 36 -35.75 24.86 -0.22
N HIS A 37 -35.79 24.72 -1.55
CA HIS A 37 -36.86 24.01 -2.26
C HIS A 37 -36.34 22.68 -2.77
N TYR A 38 -37.10 21.62 -2.51
CA TYR A 38 -36.69 20.23 -2.74
C TYR A 38 -37.54 19.58 -3.83
N TYR A 39 -36.89 18.81 -4.70
CA TYR A 39 -37.51 18.10 -5.83
C TYR A 39 -37.06 16.65 -5.81
N GLN A 40 -37.94 15.74 -6.19
CA GLN A 40 -37.60 14.36 -6.56
C GLN A 40 -37.91 14.20 -8.05
N VAL A 41 -36.90 13.79 -8.82
CA VAL A 41 -36.96 13.79 -10.29
C VAL A 41 -36.50 12.44 -10.80
N ASP A 42 -37.30 11.80 -11.65
CA ASP A 42 -36.88 10.66 -12.44
C ASP A 42 -36.55 11.11 -13.87
N PHE A 43 -35.25 11.15 -14.19
CA PHE A 43 -34.76 11.62 -15.47
C PHE A 43 -35.11 10.70 -16.65
N THR A 44 -35.54 9.45 -16.41
CA THR A 44 -36.01 8.59 -17.51
C THR A 44 -37.39 9.01 -18.03
N SER A 45 -38.18 9.71 -17.19
CA SER A 45 -39.57 10.08 -17.45
C SER A 45 -39.77 11.55 -17.83
N LEU A 46 -38.69 12.34 -17.79
CA LEU A 46 -38.73 13.78 -17.99
C LEU A 46 -38.79 14.15 -19.49
N THR A 47 -39.49 15.25 -19.80
CA THR A 47 -39.49 15.83 -21.16
C THR A 47 -38.35 16.84 -21.28
N TYR A 48 -37.54 16.72 -22.34
CA TYR A 48 -36.36 17.54 -22.56
C TYR A 48 -36.54 18.51 -23.73
N GLU A 49 -35.85 19.64 -23.69
CA GLU A 49 -35.99 20.70 -24.71
C GLU A 49 -35.26 20.38 -26.03
N ASN A 50 -34.21 19.55 -25.98
CA ASN A 50 -33.27 19.33 -27.08
C ASN A 50 -33.03 17.85 -27.44
N GLY A 51 -33.96 16.95 -27.08
CA GLY A 51 -33.88 15.52 -27.40
C GLY A 51 -34.77 14.65 -26.50
N SER A 52 -34.48 13.35 -26.43
CA SER A 52 -35.19 12.42 -25.52
C SER A 52 -34.26 11.41 -24.86
N PHE A 53 -34.67 10.88 -23.69
CA PHE A 53 -33.95 9.79 -23.01
C PHE A 53 -33.93 8.49 -23.82
N ALA A 54 -34.99 8.22 -24.61
CA ALA A 54 -35.05 7.07 -25.50
C ALA A 54 -33.90 7.06 -26.52
N GLU A 55 -33.58 8.21 -27.11
CA GLU A 55 -32.48 8.34 -28.05
C GLU A 55 -31.10 8.19 -27.37
N VAL A 56 -30.96 8.57 -26.09
CA VAL A 56 -29.74 8.32 -25.31
C VAL A 56 -29.54 6.82 -25.14
N ARG A 57 -30.60 6.10 -24.75
CA ARG A 57 -30.59 4.64 -24.55
C ARG A 57 -30.28 3.89 -25.84
N GLU A 58 -30.85 4.33 -26.96
CA GLU A 58 -30.61 3.73 -28.27
C GLU A 58 -29.16 3.91 -28.71
N ALA A 59 -28.62 5.14 -28.58
CA ALA A 59 -27.22 5.43 -28.88
C ALA A 59 -26.26 4.61 -28.01
N TYR A 60 -26.59 4.44 -26.73
CA TYR A 60 -25.80 3.58 -25.84
C TYR A 60 -25.85 2.10 -26.26
N SER A 61 -27.03 1.59 -26.62
CA SER A 61 -27.21 0.17 -26.99
C SER A 61 -26.51 -0.21 -28.30
N ALA A 62 -26.38 0.73 -29.24
CA ALA A 62 -25.69 0.51 -30.51
C ALA A 62 -24.17 0.26 -30.35
N ASN A 63 -23.59 0.67 -29.21
CA ASN A 63 -22.15 0.55 -28.93
C ASN A 63 -21.81 -0.62 -27.99
N ARG A 64 -22.74 -1.58 -27.79
CA ARG A 64 -22.64 -2.65 -26.79
C ARG A 64 -21.64 -3.77 -27.16
N ASP A 65 -21.49 -4.08 -28.44
CA ASP A 65 -20.80 -5.31 -28.88
C ASP A 65 -19.26 -5.21 -28.91
N ASN A 66 -18.67 -4.01 -28.82
CA ASN A 66 -17.21 -3.79 -28.78
C ASN A 66 -16.57 -3.97 -27.38
N ARG A 67 -17.27 -4.54 -26.38
CA ARG A 67 -16.95 -4.29 -24.96
C ARG A 67 -17.24 -5.48 -24.05
N LEU A 68 -16.35 -6.47 -24.05
CA LEU A 68 -16.53 -7.70 -23.26
C LEU A 68 -16.07 -7.57 -21.78
N PHE A 69 -15.24 -6.58 -21.40
CA PHE A 69 -14.70 -6.51 -20.01
C PHE A 69 -14.56 -5.12 -19.35
N GLY A 70 -15.24 -4.08 -19.82
CA GLY A 70 -15.11 -2.74 -19.21
C GLY A 70 -16.18 -2.42 -18.15
N PRO A 71 -15.85 -1.81 -17.00
CA PRO A 71 -16.81 -1.37 -15.96
C PRO A 71 -17.55 -0.08 -16.35
N PHE A 72 -17.98 0.03 -17.62
CA PHE A 72 -18.58 1.24 -18.18
C PHE A 72 -20.09 1.37 -17.89
N ALA A 73 -20.75 0.26 -17.54
CA ALA A 73 -22.20 0.17 -17.33
C ALA A 73 -22.73 0.95 -16.11
N ASP A 74 -21.87 1.36 -15.17
CA ASP A 74 -22.27 1.87 -13.86
C ASP A 74 -22.04 3.39 -13.67
N ARG A 75 -21.81 4.14 -14.76
CA ARG A 75 -21.48 5.58 -14.67
C ARG A 75 -22.73 6.46 -14.57
N LEU A 76 -22.95 7.05 -13.40
CA LEU A 76 -24.00 8.05 -13.19
C LEU A 76 -23.80 9.26 -14.12
N PRO A 77 -24.89 9.80 -14.70
CA PRO A 77 -24.82 11.01 -15.50
C PRO A 77 -24.51 12.23 -14.64
N SER A 78 -23.85 13.24 -15.21
CA SER A 78 -23.60 14.49 -14.51
C SER A 78 -24.77 15.46 -14.70
N ILE A 79 -25.21 16.08 -13.61
CA ILE A 79 -26.31 17.05 -13.61
C ILE A 79 -25.75 18.44 -13.30
N ASN A 80 -26.24 19.43 -14.02
CA ASN A 80 -25.89 20.84 -13.83
C ASN A 80 -27.17 21.66 -13.67
N ILE A 81 -27.25 22.45 -12.60
CA ILE A 81 -28.41 23.28 -12.27
C ILE A 81 -28.01 24.74 -12.50
N ALA A 82 -28.74 25.46 -13.35
CA ALA A 82 -28.34 26.78 -13.87
C ALA A 82 -28.12 27.83 -12.78
N ASP A 83 -29.03 27.89 -11.79
CA ASP A 83 -29.00 28.87 -10.68
C ASP A 83 -28.32 28.32 -9.41
N GLY A 84 -27.60 27.21 -9.53
CA GLY A 84 -26.98 26.50 -8.42
C GLY A 84 -27.96 25.60 -7.65
N GLY A 85 -27.40 24.62 -6.96
CA GLY A 85 -28.14 23.62 -6.21
C GLY A 85 -27.29 22.43 -5.79
N GLU A 86 -27.88 21.53 -5.02
CA GLU A 86 -27.30 20.25 -4.63
C GLU A 86 -28.20 19.13 -5.16
N TYR A 87 -27.61 18.02 -5.59
CA TYR A 87 -28.37 16.86 -6.04
C TYR A 87 -27.69 15.57 -5.60
N PHE A 88 -28.49 14.55 -5.29
CA PHE A 88 -28.01 13.23 -4.87
C PHE A 88 -28.87 12.13 -5.51
N PRO A 89 -28.26 11.02 -5.96
CA PRO A 89 -29.00 9.91 -6.52
C PRO A 89 -29.81 9.20 -5.43
N VAL A 90 -31.01 8.72 -5.78
CA VAL A 90 -31.89 7.98 -4.85
C VAL A 90 -31.40 6.54 -4.65
N ASN A 91 -30.92 5.89 -5.71
CA ASN A 91 -30.26 4.59 -5.63
C ASN A 91 -28.78 4.74 -5.99
N THR A 92 -27.91 3.98 -5.31
CA THR A 92 -26.46 4.00 -5.58
C THR A 92 -25.94 2.73 -6.25
N ASP A 93 -26.73 1.66 -6.23
CA ASP A 93 -26.46 0.39 -6.93
C ASP A 93 -27.47 0.24 -8.07
N TYR A 94 -27.11 0.71 -9.25
CA TYR A 94 -27.85 0.41 -10.47
C TYR A 94 -27.22 -0.82 -11.11
N SER A 95 -27.95 -1.92 -11.22
CA SER A 95 -27.60 -2.92 -12.23
C SER A 95 -27.80 -2.29 -13.62
N TYR A 96 -27.10 -2.81 -14.64
CA TYR A 96 -27.27 -2.39 -16.02
C TYR A 96 -28.75 -2.28 -16.45
N GLU A 97 -29.59 -3.24 -16.04
CA GLU A 97 -31.02 -3.25 -16.35
C GLU A 97 -31.82 -2.15 -15.61
N ASN A 98 -31.39 -1.79 -14.40
CA ASN A 98 -32.07 -0.79 -13.57
C ASN A 98 -31.70 0.66 -13.95
N PHE A 99 -30.48 0.88 -14.47
CA PHE A 99 -30.01 2.21 -14.87
C PHE A 99 -30.89 2.84 -15.97
N TRP A 100 -31.34 2.04 -16.94
CA TRP A 100 -32.12 2.50 -18.10
C TRP A 100 -33.63 2.53 -17.88
N THR A 101 -34.10 2.09 -16.72
CA THR A 101 -35.52 2.02 -16.39
C THR A 101 -35.93 3.08 -15.36
N ARG A 102 -35.04 3.45 -14.44
CA ARG A 102 -35.34 4.45 -13.39
C ARG A 102 -34.08 5.19 -12.95
N LEU A 103 -34.08 6.52 -13.08
CA LEU A 103 -32.92 7.37 -12.82
C LEU A 103 -33.35 8.54 -11.92
N GLU A 104 -33.54 8.20 -10.65
CA GLU A 104 -34.08 9.12 -9.65
C GLU A 104 -33.02 9.91 -8.90
N PHE A 105 -33.24 11.21 -8.78
CA PHE A 105 -32.44 12.13 -7.99
C PHE A 105 -33.31 12.99 -7.09
N VAL A 106 -32.74 13.39 -5.96
CA VAL A 106 -33.27 14.47 -5.13
C VAL A 106 -32.45 15.72 -5.34
N ILE A 107 -33.11 16.87 -5.51
CA ILE A 107 -32.49 18.15 -5.83
C ILE A 107 -32.92 19.20 -4.79
N ARG A 108 -31.98 20.02 -4.33
CA ARG A 108 -32.20 21.20 -3.50
C ARG A 108 -31.70 22.44 -4.20
N VAL A 109 -32.54 23.46 -4.32
CA VAL A 109 -32.18 24.77 -4.89
C VAL A 109 -32.41 25.91 -3.90
N PRO A 110 -31.66 27.02 -4.01
CA PRO A 110 -31.72 28.12 -3.04
C PRO A 110 -32.98 29.00 -3.17
N LYS A 111 -33.70 28.97 -4.29
CA LYS A 111 -34.88 29.81 -4.55
C LYS A 111 -36.05 29.00 -5.15
N PRO A 112 -37.31 29.35 -4.87
CA PRO A 112 -38.48 28.73 -5.50
C PRO A 112 -38.69 29.30 -6.89
N SER A 113 -37.97 28.76 -7.86
CA SER A 113 -38.11 29.13 -9.26
C SER A 113 -38.20 27.89 -10.14
N ALA A 114 -38.55 28.07 -11.41
CA ALA A 114 -38.40 27.01 -12.39
C ALA A 114 -36.92 26.56 -12.38
N VAL A 115 -36.68 25.28 -12.16
CA VAL A 115 -35.31 24.75 -12.07
C VAL A 115 -34.89 24.35 -13.47
N LYS A 116 -34.02 25.16 -14.08
CA LYS A 116 -33.42 24.84 -15.37
C LYS A 116 -32.08 24.16 -15.17
N GLY A 117 -31.79 23.18 -16.01
CA GLY A 117 -30.53 22.46 -15.94
C GLY A 117 -30.25 21.61 -17.16
N THR A 118 -29.10 20.95 -17.11
CA THR A 118 -28.67 19.99 -18.11
C THR A 118 -28.25 18.70 -17.43
N ILE A 119 -28.53 17.56 -18.08
CA ILE A 119 -28.01 16.26 -17.71
C ILE A 119 -27.15 15.74 -18.85
N ILE A 120 -25.95 15.25 -18.54
CA ILE A 120 -24.96 14.78 -19.52
C ILE A 120 -24.81 13.27 -19.34
N PHE A 121 -25.16 12.52 -20.38
CA PHE A 121 -25.00 11.09 -20.48
C PHE A 121 -23.73 10.76 -21.27
N ASN A 122 -22.94 9.82 -20.74
CA ASN A 122 -21.81 9.25 -21.46
C ASN A 122 -22.32 8.08 -22.30
N ILE A 123 -22.27 8.22 -23.62
CA ILE A 123 -22.65 7.16 -24.57
C ILE A 123 -21.45 6.21 -24.78
N ASP A 124 -20.24 6.78 -24.84
CA ASP A 124 -18.96 6.08 -24.76
C ASP A 124 -17.85 7.03 -24.25
N ASN A 125 -16.57 6.66 -24.43
CA ASN A 125 -15.43 7.47 -23.99
C ASN A 125 -15.32 8.82 -24.71
N ASN A 126 -15.80 8.92 -25.96
CA ASN A 126 -15.64 10.09 -26.83
C ASN A 126 -16.99 10.76 -27.18
N GLN A 127 -18.11 10.07 -26.96
CA GLN A 127 -19.44 10.54 -27.29
C GLN A 127 -20.26 10.80 -26.02
N ARG A 128 -20.77 12.03 -25.93
CA ARG A 128 -21.71 12.47 -24.88
C ARG A 128 -23.00 12.95 -25.50
N LYS A 129 -24.10 12.77 -24.76
CA LYS A 129 -25.39 13.35 -25.10
C LYS A 129 -25.89 14.22 -23.94
N THR A 130 -26.11 15.50 -24.22
CA THR A 130 -26.58 16.47 -23.23
C THR A 130 -28.05 16.77 -23.45
N LEU A 131 -28.87 16.58 -22.43
CA LEU A 131 -30.29 16.93 -22.45
C LEU A 131 -30.58 18.11 -21.52
N GLN A 132 -31.41 19.04 -21.98
CA GLN A 132 -31.83 20.24 -21.24
C GLN A 132 -33.21 20.02 -20.62
N PHE A 133 -33.35 20.34 -19.34
CA PHE A 133 -34.58 20.15 -18.59
C PHE A 133 -35.04 21.43 -17.88
N GLU A 134 -36.35 21.56 -17.72
CA GLU A 134 -37.00 22.58 -16.89
C GLU A 134 -37.99 21.88 -15.94
N LEU A 135 -37.82 22.07 -14.63
CA LEU A 135 -38.75 21.57 -13.61
C LEU A 135 -39.68 22.69 -13.17
N ALA A 136 -40.99 22.42 -13.19
CA ALA A 136 -41.98 23.35 -12.67
C ALA A 136 -41.80 23.56 -11.15
N PRO A 137 -42.02 24.77 -10.62
CA PRO A 137 -41.95 25.03 -9.19
C PRO A 137 -42.92 24.12 -8.42
N THR A 138 -42.43 23.40 -7.41
CA THR A 138 -43.24 22.54 -6.55
C THR A 138 -43.09 22.97 -5.09
N ALA A 139 -44.16 22.88 -4.30
CA ALA A 139 -44.10 23.15 -2.86
C ALA A 139 -43.28 22.06 -2.14
N SER A 140 -42.32 22.47 -1.32
CA SER A 140 -41.55 21.53 -0.50
C SER A 140 -42.43 20.90 0.58
N THR A 141 -42.38 19.57 0.70
CA THR A 141 -42.94 18.84 1.84
C THR A 141 -41.83 18.51 2.86
N PRO A 142 -42.15 18.40 4.16
CA PRO A 142 -41.20 17.94 5.17
C PRO A 142 -40.57 16.57 4.84
N SER A 143 -41.35 15.66 4.25
CA SER A 143 -40.87 14.34 3.81
C SER A 143 -39.80 14.41 2.72
N LEU A 144 -39.91 15.34 1.76
CA LEU A 144 -38.92 15.54 0.71
C LEU A 144 -37.64 16.19 1.24
N SER A 145 -37.76 17.07 2.23
CA SER A 145 -36.61 17.65 2.94
C SER A 145 -35.82 16.55 3.67
N ASP A 146 -36.48 15.73 4.48
CA ASP A 146 -35.83 14.63 5.20
C ASP A 146 -35.21 13.62 4.23
N PHE A 147 -35.90 13.29 3.15
CA PHE A 147 -35.38 12.38 2.11
C PHE A 147 -34.14 12.95 1.42
N PHE A 148 -34.10 14.25 1.13
CA PHE A 148 -32.91 14.91 0.59
C PHE A 148 -31.72 14.80 1.56
N TRP A 149 -31.92 15.14 2.84
CA TRP A 149 -30.84 15.09 3.84
C TRP A 149 -30.37 13.66 4.10
N GLN A 150 -31.26 12.68 4.04
CA GLN A 150 -30.90 11.26 4.06
C GLN A 150 -29.99 10.91 2.88
N LYS A 151 -30.35 11.27 1.64
CA LYS A 151 -29.55 10.94 0.45
C LYS A 151 -28.22 11.68 0.41
N ARG A 152 -28.16 12.91 0.90
CA ARG A 152 -26.91 13.63 1.13
C ARG A 152 -26.02 12.91 2.15
N ALA A 153 -26.60 12.41 3.25
CA ALA A 153 -25.86 11.65 4.25
C ALA A 153 -25.33 10.32 3.66
N GLU A 154 -26.15 9.57 2.93
CA GLU A 154 -25.72 8.34 2.22
C GLU A 154 -24.59 8.61 1.22
N TYR A 155 -24.65 9.71 0.48
CA TYR A 155 -23.61 10.13 -0.44
C TYR A 155 -22.26 10.36 0.27
N TYR A 156 -22.22 11.22 1.29
CA TYR A 156 -20.97 11.48 2.02
C TYR A 156 -20.48 10.27 2.80
N GLN A 157 -21.38 9.42 3.30
CA GLN A 157 -21.00 8.13 3.88
C GLN A 157 -20.35 7.20 2.85
N SER A 158 -20.86 7.19 1.61
CA SER A 158 -20.26 6.39 0.54
C SER A 158 -18.86 6.89 0.20
N LEU A 159 -18.63 8.21 0.16
CA LEU A 159 -17.30 8.79 -0.07
C LEU A 159 -16.33 8.43 1.05
N MET A 160 -16.77 8.45 2.32
CA MET A 160 -15.94 8.01 3.44
C MET A 160 -15.54 6.53 3.38
N ASN A 161 -16.37 5.68 2.76
CA ASN A 161 -16.20 4.23 2.73
C ASN A 161 -15.53 3.70 1.45
N ARG A 162 -15.47 4.52 0.39
CA ARG A 162 -14.98 4.12 -0.95
C ARG A 162 -13.50 4.37 -1.15
N THR A 163 -12.85 5.14 -0.27
CA THR A 163 -11.50 5.64 -0.50
C THR A 163 -10.46 4.69 0.07
N ARG A 164 -9.60 4.13 -0.79
CA ARG A 164 -8.28 3.62 -0.37
C ARG A 164 -7.38 4.78 0.08
N SER A 165 -7.62 5.98 -0.49
CA SER A 165 -7.10 7.26 -0.03
C SER A 165 -7.78 7.75 1.28
N ASN A 166 -7.12 8.63 2.05
CA ASN A 166 -7.76 9.34 3.18
C ASN A 166 -8.23 10.75 2.78
N ALA A 167 -8.11 11.11 1.49
CA ALA A 167 -8.35 12.45 0.98
C ALA A 167 -9.78 12.93 1.28
N GLY A 168 -9.90 13.99 2.07
CA GLY A 168 -11.19 14.59 2.41
C GLY A 168 -12.04 13.81 3.42
N ALA A 169 -11.56 12.71 3.99
CA ALA A 169 -12.36 11.87 4.90
C ALA A 169 -12.96 12.65 6.09
N ALA A 170 -12.21 13.56 6.70
CA ALA A 170 -12.69 14.41 7.78
C ALA A 170 -13.77 15.41 7.31
N TRP A 171 -13.60 15.99 6.12
CA TRP A 171 -14.60 16.85 5.50
C TRP A 171 -15.90 16.10 5.19
N PHE A 172 -15.82 14.90 4.63
CA PHE A 172 -16.99 14.07 4.34
C PHE A 172 -17.71 13.63 5.62
N ARG A 173 -16.97 13.27 6.68
CA ARG A 173 -17.55 13.03 8.03
C ARG A 173 -18.29 14.24 8.56
N TYR A 174 -17.71 15.43 8.41
CA TYR A 174 -18.35 16.67 8.81
C TYR A 174 -19.65 16.90 8.01
N GLN A 175 -19.62 16.77 6.69
CA GLN A 175 -20.80 16.93 5.83
C GLN A 175 -21.90 15.90 6.10
N TYR A 176 -21.50 14.65 6.38
CA TYR A 176 -22.40 13.60 6.83
C TYR A 176 -23.17 14.02 8.09
N ARG A 177 -22.46 14.48 9.14
CA ARG A 177 -23.11 14.91 10.39
C ARG A 177 -23.98 16.14 10.21
N GLN A 178 -23.54 17.12 9.43
CA GLN A 178 -24.37 18.28 9.08
C GLN A 178 -25.68 17.85 8.43
N SER A 179 -25.64 16.81 7.59
CA SER A 179 -26.86 16.26 6.96
C SER A 179 -27.76 15.57 7.98
N MET A 180 -27.18 14.77 8.89
CA MET A 180 -27.94 14.08 9.93
C MET A 180 -28.61 15.03 10.94
N GLN A 181 -27.97 16.16 11.24
CA GLN A 181 -28.53 17.21 12.11
C GLN A 181 -29.73 17.93 11.48
N LYS A 182 -29.88 17.87 10.15
CA LYS A 182 -31.00 18.50 9.42
C LYS A 182 -32.23 17.61 9.27
N LEU A 183 -32.14 16.32 9.61
CA LEU A 183 -33.30 15.43 9.67
C LEU A 183 -34.27 15.88 10.78
N SER A 184 -35.57 15.70 10.57
CA SER A 184 -36.59 15.98 11.61
C SER A 184 -36.52 15.01 12.79
N ASP A 185 -37.18 15.32 13.91
CA ASP A 185 -37.28 14.42 15.09
C ASP A 185 -38.37 13.35 14.95
N SER A 186 -38.81 13.04 13.73
CA SER A 186 -39.82 12.00 13.48
C SER A 186 -39.33 10.60 13.89
N PRO A 187 -40.24 9.66 14.25
CA PRO A 187 -39.89 8.27 14.51
C PRO A 187 -39.13 7.61 13.35
N GLU A 188 -39.47 7.95 12.11
CA GLU A 188 -38.83 7.46 10.88
C GLU A 188 -37.38 7.95 10.78
N SER A 189 -37.16 9.27 10.97
CA SER A 189 -35.82 9.87 10.98
C SER A 189 -34.96 9.35 12.13
N ASN A 190 -35.56 9.10 13.30
CA ASN A 190 -34.86 8.49 14.44
C ASN A 190 -34.46 7.05 14.17
N THR A 191 -35.30 6.27 13.49
CA THR A 191 -34.98 4.89 13.07
C THR A 191 -33.83 4.90 12.07
N LEU A 192 -33.84 5.82 11.10
CA LEU A 192 -32.73 6.00 10.15
C LEU A 192 -31.43 6.36 10.87
N ARG A 193 -31.46 7.33 11.81
CA ARG A 193 -30.29 7.67 12.65
C ARG A 193 -29.71 6.44 13.35
N GLN A 194 -30.55 5.59 13.95
CA GLN A 194 -30.10 4.37 14.62
C GLN A 194 -29.49 3.34 13.66
N GLN A 195 -30.15 3.07 12.52
CA GLN A 195 -29.61 2.15 11.51
C GLN A 195 -28.23 2.56 11.00
N PHE A 196 -27.98 3.86 10.85
CA PHE A 196 -26.66 4.35 10.45
C PHE A 196 -25.61 4.18 11.55
N LEU A 197 -25.96 4.43 12.82
CA LEU A 197 -25.07 4.21 13.97
C LEU A 197 -24.64 2.74 14.08
N ASP A 198 -25.55 1.80 13.80
CA ASP A 198 -25.25 0.36 13.85
C ASP A 198 -24.35 -0.10 12.69
N ARG A 199 -24.57 0.40 11.47
CA ARG A 199 -23.73 0.06 10.29
C ARG A 199 -22.29 0.53 10.44
N GLN A 200 -22.04 1.65 11.13
CA GLN A 200 -20.67 2.14 11.38
C GLN A 200 -19.85 1.19 12.28
N ARG A 201 -20.49 0.40 13.15
CA ARG A 201 -19.79 -0.48 14.11
C ARG A 201 -19.22 -1.76 13.48
N PHE A 202 -19.70 -2.18 12.30
CA PHE A 202 -19.42 -3.50 11.71
C PHE A 202 -18.30 -3.57 10.66
N ARG A 203 -17.78 -2.43 10.16
CA ARG A 203 -16.98 -2.39 8.91
C ARG A 203 -15.46 -2.18 9.03
N ASN A 204 -14.89 -2.10 10.24
CA ASN A 204 -13.46 -1.82 10.48
C ASN A 204 -12.49 -3.01 10.20
N GLY A 205 -12.77 -3.90 9.24
CA GLY A 205 -12.23 -5.27 9.26
C GLY A 205 -11.40 -5.84 8.10
N MET A 206 -11.14 -5.17 6.97
CA MET A 206 -10.46 -5.82 5.82
C MET A 206 -9.62 -4.86 4.96
N ASN A 207 -8.37 -5.23 4.66
CA ASN A 207 -7.56 -4.71 3.53
C ASN A 207 -6.41 -5.70 3.18
N ASP A 208 -6.25 -6.01 1.89
CA ASP A 208 -5.25 -6.94 1.31
C ASP A 208 -4.20 -6.20 0.46
N GLU A 209 -2.91 -6.34 0.80
CA GLU A 209 -1.72 -5.88 0.05
C GLU A 209 -0.60 -6.95 0.11
N LEU A 210 -0.85 -8.16 -0.43
CA LEU A 210 -0.03 -9.35 -0.10
C LEU A 210 1.10 -9.73 -1.07
N THR A 211 1.12 -9.33 -2.35
CA THR A 211 2.01 -10.03 -3.32
C THR A 211 3.40 -9.39 -3.52
N PHE A 212 3.53 -8.06 -3.47
CA PHE A 212 4.82 -7.38 -3.78
C PHE A 212 5.77 -7.27 -2.56
N ALA A 213 5.22 -7.26 -1.35
CA ALA A 213 5.98 -7.12 -0.10
C ALA A 213 6.69 -8.43 0.33
N LEU A 214 6.22 -9.60 -0.14
CA LEU A 214 6.82 -10.90 0.16
C LEU A 214 8.19 -11.10 -0.51
N ALA A 215 8.35 -10.63 -1.75
CA ALA A 215 9.58 -10.82 -2.53
C ALA A 215 10.73 -9.86 -2.15
N THR A 216 10.41 -8.74 -1.49
CA THR A 216 11.38 -7.66 -1.18
C THR A 216 11.76 -7.62 0.31
N GLY A 217 11.23 -8.50 1.15
CA GLY A 217 11.41 -8.45 2.60
C GLY A 217 10.63 -7.32 3.31
N GLY A 218 10.01 -6.41 2.55
CA GLY A 218 9.24 -5.27 3.09
C GLY A 218 8.05 -5.71 3.95
N ARG A 219 7.49 -6.90 3.72
CA ARG A 219 6.43 -7.46 4.56
C ARG A 219 6.94 -7.86 5.95
N ALA A 220 8.10 -8.52 6.04
CA ALA A 220 8.68 -8.93 7.33
C ALA A 220 8.91 -7.72 8.24
N ILE A 221 9.36 -6.59 7.67
CA ILE A 221 9.50 -5.32 8.38
C ILE A 221 8.11 -4.82 8.86
N SER A 222 7.11 -4.76 7.99
CA SER A 222 5.76 -4.29 8.35
C SER A 222 5.09 -5.18 9.42
N GLU A 223 5.23 -6.50 9.31
CA GLU A 223 4.70 -7.49 10.26
C GLU A 223 5.39 -7.47 11.63
N ASN A 224 6.71 -7.25 11.66
CA ASN A 224 7.46 -7.13 12.92
C ASN A 224 7.08 -5.88 13.69
N LEU A 225 6.86 -4.78 12.96
CA LEU A 225 6.64 -3.48 13.59
C LEU A 225 5.18 -3.26 14.01
N GLN A 226 4.18 -3.89 13.36
CA GLN A 226 2.73 -3.72 13.61
C GLN A 226 2.30 -2.27 13.91
N LEU A 227 2.98 -1.29 13.30
CA LEU A 227 2.73 0.14 13.56
C LEU A 227 1.34 0.57 13.09
N HIS A 228 0.69 -0.24 12.27
CA HIS A 228 -0.62 0.00 11.69
C HIS A 228 -1.79 -0.54 12.51
N ASP A 229 -1.58 -1.44 13.48
CA ASP A 229 -2.66 -1.96 14.33
C ASP A 229 -2.99 -0.91 15.41
N PRO A 230 -4.17 -0.27 15.41
CA PRO A 230 -4.46 0.76 16.40
C PRO A 230 -4.82 0.13 17.76
N LEU A 231 -4.41 0.77 18.86
CA LEU A 231 -5.03 0.51 20.17
C LEU A 231 -6.47 1.07 20.15
N PHE A 232 -7.45 0.19 20.30
CA PHE A 232 -8.86 0.60 20.37
C PHE A 232 -9.23 1.04 21.79
N VAL A 233 -9.29 2.35 21.99
CA VAL A 233 -9.84 2.99 23.19
C VAL A 233 -11.13 3.72 22.79
N ARG A 234 -12.27 3.31 23.36
CA ARG A 234 -13.59 3.81 22.95
C ARG A 234 -13.87 5.25 23.39
N GLU A 235 -13.35 5.65 24.55
CA GLU A 235 -13.58 6.95 25.18
C GLU A 235 -12.46 7.23 26.18
N ASP A 236 -12.09 8.51 26.35
CA ASP A 236 -11.16 8.91 27.40
C ASP A 236 -11.81 8.84 28.78
N GLN A 237 -11.08 8.25 29.71
CA GLN A 237 -11.48 8.11 31.11
C GLN A 237 -10.39 8.72 31.99
N ASP A 238 -10.74 9.01 33.24
CA ASP A 238 -9.79 9.55 34.20
C ASP A 238 -8.52 8.69 34.29
N SER A 239 -7.38 9.34 34.07
CA SER A 239 -6.06 8.71 34.13
C SER A 239 -5.65 8.52 35.59
N SER A 240 -5.56 7.27 36.02
CA SER A 240 -5.33 6.90 37.42
C SER A 240 -4.30 5.78 37.61
N ILE A 241 -3.86 5.16 36.52
CA ILE A 241 -2.89 4.06 36.54
C ILE A 241 -1.52 4.62 36.14
N PRO A 242 -0.47 4.48 36.95
CA PRO A 242 0.89 4.87 36.54
C PRO A 242 1.36 4.01 35.37
N ILE A 243 1.84 4.63 34.30
CA ILE A 243 2.21 3.90 33.07
C ILE A 243 3.33 2.87 33.32
N GLU A 244 4.22 3.17 34.26
CA GLU A 244 5.31 2.31 34.72
C GLU A 244 4.84 0.99 35.31
N THR A 245 3.57 0.89 35.73
CA THR A 245 2.96 -0.37 36.20
C THR A 245 2.51 -1.27 35.04
N LEU A 246 2.51 -0.77 33.81
CA LEU A 246 2.19 -1.57 32.63
C LEU A 246 3.43 -2.32 32.15
N GLU A 247 3.31 -3.65 32.13
CA GLU A 247 4.37 -4.52 31.67
C GLU A 247 4.54 -4.42 30.15
N GLY A 248 5.76 -4.10 29.70
CA GLY A 248 6.17 -4.12 28.30
C GLY A 248 6.27 -5.54 27.74
N ILE A 249 6.88 -5.70 26.57
CA ILE A 249 7.00 -7.03 25.96
C ILE A 249 8.04 -7.88 26.70
N THR A 250 7.68 -9.11 27.05
CA THR A 250 8.44 -10.02 27.92
C THR A 250 9.00 -11.24 27.20
N ILE A 251 8.88 -11.30 25.86
CA ILE A 251 9.52 -12.34 25.04
C ILE A 251 11.03 -12.29 25.27
N ARG A 252 11.69 -13.43 25.36
CA ARG A 252 13.13 -13.52 25.63
C ARG A 252 13.91 -12.84 24.50
N GLU A 253 15.03 -12.20 24.82
CA GLU A 253 15.99 -11.72 23.80
C GLU A 253 16.71 -12.91 23.15
N TYR A 254 17.07 -12.77 21.88
CA TYR A 254 17.88 -13.77 21.18
C TYR A 254 19.27 -13.87 21.81
N ASP A 255 19.81 -15.09 21.93
CA ASP A 255 21.15 -15.31 22.50
C ASP A 255 22.20 -15.10 21.41
N TRP A 256 22.63 -13.86 21.23
CA TRP A 256 23.59 -13.47 20.20
C TRP A 256 24.98 -14.05 20.41
N LYS A 257 25.33 -14.50 21.63
CA LYS A 257 26.68 -14.91 22.01
C LYS A 257 27.25 -16.02 21.16
N GLU A 258 26.42 -16.96 20.71
CA GLU A 258 26.86 -18.06 19.87
C GLU A 258 27.23 -17.56 18.46
N LEU A 259 26.40 -16.69 17.88
CA LEU A 259 26.61 -16.12 16.54
C LEU A 259 27.70 -15.05 16.52
N THR A 260 27.95 -14.37 17.64
CA THR A 260 29.00 -13.35 17.76
C THR A 260 30.29 -13.88 18.36
N LYS A 261 30.36 -15.18 18.65
CA LYS A 261 31.57 -15.78 19.21
C LYS A 261 32.73 -15.60 18.24
N ASP A 262 33.83 -15.05 18.73
CA ASP A 262 35.06 -14.78 17.96
C ASP A 262 34.90 -13.74 16.83
N LEU A 263 33.74 -13.07 16.71
CA LEU A 263 33.54 -11.95 15.79
C LEU A 263 34.07 -10.64 16.39
N ASN A 264 34.89 -9.92 15.63
CA ASN A 264 35.34 -8.57 15.97
C ASN A 264 35.34 -7.67 14.73
N PRO A 265 34.16 -7.40 14.14
CA PRO A 265 34.07 -6.57 12.93
C PRO A 265 34.35 -5.11 13.25
N GLU A 266 34.77 -4.37 12.23
CA GLU A 266 34.78 -2.91 12.28
C GLU A 266 33.34 -2.38 12.44
N LYS A 267 33.18 -1.34 13.25
CA LYS A 267 31.88 -0.73 13.58
C LYS A 267 31.91 0.75 13.23
N ASP A 268 30.75 1.33 12.92
CA ASP A 268 30.66 2.77 12.70
C ASP A 268 31.09 3.53 13.95
N VAL A 269 31.94 4.54 13.76
CA VAL A 269 32.35 5.43 14.85
C VAL A 269 31.12 6.05 15.51
N LEU A 270 30.19 6.54 14.69
CA LEU A 270 28.96 7.18 15.13
C LEU A 270 27.97 6.24 15.83
N ALA A 271 28.10 4.90 15.71
CA ALA A 271 27.26 3.97 16.47
C ALA A 271 27.51 4.05 17.99
N ASN A 272 28.64 4.64 18.43
CA ASN A 272 28.91 4.95 19.83
C ASN A 272 28.13 6.16 20.35
N ALA A 273 27.60 7.00 19.47
CA ALA A 273 26.84 8.21 19.84
C ALA A 273 25.32 7.97 19.88
N ILE A 274 24.84 6.83 19.36
CA ILE A 274 23.41 6.55 19.22
C ILE A 274 22.92 5.63 20.34
N PRO A 275 21.81 5.97 21.04
CA PRO A 275 21.22 5.13 22.07
C PRO A 275 20.87 3.73 21.55
N TYR A 276 21.11 2.72 22.39
CA TYR A 276 20.85 1.33 22.06
C TYR A 276 19.38 1.02 21.66
N ASP A 277 18.44 1.89 22.05
CA ASP A 277 16.99 1.76 21.84
C ASP A 277 16.45 2.72 20.77
N GLN A 278 17.31 3.13 19.82
CA GLN A 278 16.95 3.94 18.65
C GLN A 278 17.36 3.30 17.33
N HIS A 279 16.66 3.67 16.26
CA HIS A 279 17.05 3.29 14.91
C HIS A 279 18.24 4.16 14.44
N GLY A 280 19.10 3.60 13.59
CA GLY A 280 20.21 4.33 12.98
C GLY A 280 20.27 4.08 11.48
N VAL A 281 20.39 5.15 10.70
CA VAL A 281 20.71 5.12 9.27
C VAL A 281 22.11 5.70 9.11
N PHE A 282 23.09 4.81 8.97
CA PHE A 282 24.50 5.12 8.90
C PHE A 282 24.94 5.34 7.47
N PHE A 283 25.70 6.42 7.25
CA PHE A 283 26.34 6.76 6.00
C PHE A 283 27.84 6.88 6.23
N ARG A 284 28.60 6.11 5.47
CA ARG A 284 30.06 6.08 5.54
C ARG A 284 30.72 7.34 4.98
N SER A 285 29.97 8.10 4.19
CA SER A 285 30.43 9.36 3.61
C SER A 285 29.23 10.25 3.30
N PHE A 286 29.51 11.54 3.11
CA PHE A 286 28.51 12.48 2.63
C PHE A 286 27.99 12.13 1.22
N GLN A 287 28.79 11.44 0.39
CA GLN A 287 28.38 11.04 -0.95
C GLN A 287 27.22 10.03 -0.90
N GLY A 288 27.24 9.06 0.02
CA GLY A 288 26.13 8.11 0.19
C GLY A 288 24.81 8.79 0.56
N VAL A 289 24.85 9.92 1.28
CA VAL A 289 23.67 10.75 1.56
C VAL A 289 23.13 11.36 0.27
N LEU A 290 24.01 11.86 -0.60
CA LEU A 290 23.63 12.46 -1.88
C LEU A 290 23.04 11.40 -2.81
N ASP A 291 23.67 10.23 -2.92
CA ASP A 291 23.22 9.14 -3.77
C ASP A 291 21.82 8.68 -3.36
N LEU A 292 21.60 8.48 -2.05
CA LEU A 292 20.29 8.09 -1.54
C LEU A 292 19.24 9.20 -1.71
N ALA A 293 19.61 10.46 -1.46
CA ALA A 293 18.70 11.59 -1.64
C ALA A 293 18.31 11.80 -3.11
N ASP A 294 19.23 11.64 -4.04
CA ASP A 294 18.98 11.77 -5.48
C ASP A 294 18.15 10.59 -5.99
N GLN A 295 18.39 9.37 -5.49
CA GLN A 295 17.53 8.22 -5.74
C GLN A 295 16.11 8.46 -5.21
N MET A 296 15.97 8.97 -3.98
CA MET A 296 14.66 9.30 -3.39
C MET A 296 13.95 10.45 -4.12
N LYS A 297 14.67 11.44 -4.63
CA LYS A 297 14.08 12.54 -5.41
C LYS A 297 13.60 12.08 -6.79
N THR A 298 14.32 11.15 -7.41
CA THR A 298 13.98 10.63 -8.74
C THR A 298 12.94 9.50 -8.68
N GLN A 299 12.87 8.73 -7.59
CA GLN A 299 12.09 7.48 -7.50
C GLN A 299 11.19 7.36 -6.25
N GLY A 300 11.45 8.11 -5.18
CA GLY A 300 10.84 7.93 -3.86
C GLY A 300 9.32 8.13 -3.84
N ARG A 301 8.77 8.98 -4.71
CA ARG A 301 7.31 9.15 -4.86
C ARG A 301 6.61 7.86 -5.30
N TYR A 302 7.27 7.04 -6.11
CA TYR A 302 6.70 5.79 -6.61
C TYR A 302 6.90 4.62 -5.64
N PHE A 303 8.03 4.57 -4.91
CA PHE A 303 8.23 3.57 -3.86
C PHE A 303 7.26 3.79 -2.70
N VAL A 304 7.01 5.04 -2.31
CA VAL A 304 5.99 5.42 -1.32
C VAL A 304 4.58 5.11 -1.83
N MET A 305 4.28 5.28 -3.13
CA MET A 305 2.96 4.94 -3.71
C MET A 305 2.74 3.43 -3.91
N LEU A 306 3.81 2.64 -4.09
CA LEU A 306 3.75 1.18 -4.16
C LEU A 306 3.70 0.53 -2.77
N ALA A 307 4.32 1.18 -1.77
CA ALA A 307 4.31 0.75 -0.37
C ALA A 307 3.12 1.30 0.44
N ASN A 308 2.34 2.25 -0.12
CA ASN A 308 1.14 2.80 0.52
C ASN A 308 -0.03 2.82 -0.46
N SER A 309 -1.21 2.40 -0.01
CA SER A 309 -2.45 2.36 -0.80
C SER A 309 -3.07 3.75 -1.14
N GLY A 310 -2.30 4.83 -1.33
CA GLY A 310 -2.85 6.19 -1.48
C GLY A 310 -2.10 7.15 -2.41
N ALA A 311 -2.85 8.07 -3.05
CA ALA A 311 -2.35 9.10 -3.98
C ALA A 311 -2.17 10.48 -3.29
N GLU A 312 -1.51 10.49 -2.13
CA GLU A 312 -1.19 11.69 -1.35
C GLU A 312 0.32 11.77 -1.07
N ASP A 313 0.91 12.95 -1.24
CA ASP A 313 2.27 13.25 -0.76
C ASP A 313 2.18 14.03 0.56
N ALA A 314 2.84 13.52 1.60
CA ALA A 314 2.94 14.18 2.89
C ALA A 314 4.05 15.24 2.93
N GLU A 315 4.87 15.33 1.88
CA GLU A 315 6.00 16.24 1.75
C GLU A 315 6.99 16.14 2.93
N SER A 316 7.09 14.95 3.56
CA SER A 316 7.88 14.74 4.79
C SER A 316 9.33 15.18 4.63
N HIS A 317 9.94 14.96 3.45
CA HIS A 317 11.31 15.40 3.19
C HIS A 317 11.44 16.93 3.21
N GLN A 318 10.61 17.62 2.42
CA GLN A 318 10.59 19.08 2.36
C GLN A 318 10.25 19.68 3.73
N PHE A 319 9.36 19.03 4.47
CA PHE A 319 8.99 19.41 5.82
C PHE A 319 10.19 19.36 6.77
N TYR A 320 10.92 18.24 6.86
CA TYR A 320 12.09 18.15 7.74
C TYR A 320 13.26 19.03 7.28
N GLU A 321 13.46 19.25 5.97
CA GLU A 321 14.42 20.23 5.47
C GLU A 321 14.10 21.64 5.98
N ARG A 322 12.82 22.04 5.89
CA ARG A 322 12.33 23.32 6.42
C ARG A 322 12.47 23.39 7.94
N GLN A 323 12.00 22.37 8.65
CA GLN A 323 11.97 22.32 10.11
C GLN A 323 13.38 22.39 10.73
N LEU A 324 14.34 21.65 10.16
CA LEU A 324 15.74 21.63 10.61
C LEU A 324 16.55 22.84 10.10
N CYS A 325 15.99 23.61 9.15
CA CYS A 325 16.69 24.63 8.37
C CYS A 325 17.92 24.09 7.61
N LEU A 326 17.86 22.84 7.14
CA LEU A 326 18.93 22.17 6.40
C LEU A 326 18.44 21.78 5.00
N SER A 327 19.30 21.89 3.99
CA SER A 327 19.00 21.33 2.68
C SER A 327 20.25 20.96 1.90
N LEU A 328 20.09 20.05 0.95
CA LEU A 328 21.14 19.58 0.05
C LEU A 328 21.31 20.50 -1.17
N ASP A 329 21.50 21.81 -0.93
CA ASP A 329 21.78 22.78 -1.98
C ASP A 329 23.19 22.62 -2.58
N ASN A 330 23.50 23.35 -3.66
CA ASN A 330 24.78 23.23 -4.36
C ASN A 330 25.99 23.51 -3.44
N ALA A 331 25.85 24.41 -2.46
CA ALA A 331 26.92 24.73 -1.54
C ALA A 331 27.12 23.60 -0.53
N THR A 332 26.04 23.07 0.05
CA THR A 332 26.07 21.89 0.94
C THR A 332 26.67 20.69 0.21
N ARG A 333 26.27 20.44 -1.04
CA ARG A 333 26.79 19.34 -1.88
C ARG A 333 28.30 19.47 -2.14
N LEU A 334 28.79 20.68 -2.38
CA LEU A 334 30.21 20.94 -2.65
C LEU A 334 31.09 20.82 -1.42
N LEU A 335 30.61 21.32 -0.26
CA LEU A 335 31.40 21.44 0.96
C LEU A 335 31.21 20.25 1.91
N GLY A 336 30.11 19.52 1.81
CA GLY A 336 29.74 18.44 2.72
C GLY A 336 30.81 17.35 2.79
N SER A 337 31.28 16.85 1.65
CA SER A 337 32.32 15.81 1.57
C SER A 337 33.70 16.26 2.07
N GLN A 338 33.96 17.57 2.18
CA GLN A 338 35.21 18.10 2.73
C GLN A 338 35.14 18.27 4.25
N MET A 339 33.94 18.39 4.81
CA MET A 339 33.70 18.78 6.20
C MET A 339 33.14 17.63 7.05
N VAL A 340 32.46 16.66 6.44
CA VAL A 340 31.80 15.52 7.10
C VAL A 340 32.48 14.22 6.68
N GLU A 341 33.02 13.49 7.65
CA GLU A 341 33.64 12.18 7.46
C GLU A 341 32.55 11.11 7.30
N SER A 342 31.65 11.03 8.27
CA SER A 342 30.51 10.12 8.30
C SER A 342 29.27 10.79 8.90
N LEU A 343 28.09 10.23 8.66
CA LEU A 343 26.81 10.77 9.13
C LEU A 343 25.91 9.63 9.62
N VAL A 344 25.15 9.88 10.69
CA VAL A 344 24.01 9.03 11.06
C VAL A 344 22.75 9.86 11.26
N LEU A 345 21.65 9.38 10.67
CA LEU A 345 20.29 9.84 10.99
C LEU A 345 19.70 8.87 12.01
N THR A 346 19.17 9.39 13.11
CA THR A 346 18.54 8.59 14.17
C THR A 346 17.28 9.26 14.70
N GLY A 347 16.41 8.52 15.37
CA GLY A 347 15.20 9.05 16.00
C GLY A 347 14.49 8.04 16.90
N GLY A 348 13.52 8.54 17.65
CA GLY A 348 12.72 7.75 18.59
C GLY A 348 11.78 6.75 17.93
N ASP A 349 11.30 7.00 16.71
CA ASP A 349 10.44 6.11 15.91
C ASP A 349 10.42 6.51 14.42
N LEU A 350 9.66 5.76 13.61
CA LEU A 350 9.55 5.96 12.15
C LEU A 350 8.31 6.76 11.72
N TYR A 351 7.64 7.50 12.62
CA TYR A 351 6.45 8.30 12.30
C TYR A 351 6.77 9.60 11.51
N LEU A 352 7.70 9.53 10.55
CA LEU A 352 8.17 10.65 9.74
C LEU A 352 7.04 11.42 9.06
N ARG A 353 5.98 10.72 8.59
CA ARG A 353 4.81 11.31 7.91
C ARG A 353 3.93 12.21 8.79
N THR A 354 3.83 11.89 10.08
CA THR A 354 2.96 12.59 11.03
C THR A 354 3.73 13.48 11.98
N GLY A 355 5.04 13.29 12.08
CA GLY A 355 5.95 14.03 12.94
C GLY A 355 6.58 13.11 13.98
N THR A 356 7.91 13.10 14.00
CA THR A 356 8.72 12.39 14.99
C THR A 356 9.99 13.18 15.32
N ASP A 357 10.64 12.81 16.41
CA ASP A 357 11.93 13.35 16.80
C ASP A 357 13.04 12.69 15.98
N ILE A 358 13.86 13.52 15.34
CA ILE A 358 15.01 13.09 14.54
C ILE A 358 16.27 13.87 14.92
N ALA A 359 17.43 13.25 14.76
CA ALA A 359 18.72 13.88 14.87
C ALA A 359 19.65 13.43 13.74
N LEU A 360 20.37 14.41 13.18
CA LEU A 360 21.55 14.20 12.35
C LEU A 360 22.77 14.36 13.24
N VAL A 361 23.57 13.30 13.34
CA VAL A 361 24.86 13.32 14.02
C VAL A 361 25.95 13.22 12.97
N LEU A 362 26.82 14.23 12.93
CA LEU A 362 27.86 14.39 11.93
C LEU A 362 29.22 14.21 12.59
N GLU A 363 30.02 13.29 12.05
CA GLU A 363 31.44 13.17 12.38
C GLU A 363 32.21 14.18 11.51
N PRO A 364 32.87 15.18 12.10
CA PRO A 364 33.62 16.14 11.30
C PRO A 364 34.97 15.58 10.82
N THR A 365 35.35 15.90 9.58
CA THR A 365 36.72 15.70 9.09
C THR A 365 37.72 16.55 9.91
N ALA A 366 39.02 16.35 9.70
CA ALA A 366 40.04 17.21 10.32
C ALA A 366 39.82 18.72 10.05
N LEU A 367 39.37 19.07 8.84
CA LEU A 367 38.99 20.45 8.51
C LEU A 367 37.67 20.85 9.20
N GLY A 368 36.69 19.96 9.22
CA GLY A 368 35.35 20.18 9.78
C GLY A 368 35.33 20.45 11.29
N LYS A 369 36.31 19.93 12.06
CA LYS A 369 36.32 19.98 13.54
C LYS A 369 36.06 21.37 14.13
N ASN A 370 36.53 22.42 13.48
CA ASN A 370 36.38 23.80 13.96
C ASN A 370 35.46 24.66 13.08
N THR A 371 35.02 24.16 11.92
CA THR A 371 34.33 24.96 10.89
C THR A 371 32.90 24.50 10.65
N LEU A 372 32.60 23.20 10.81
CA LEU A 372 31.31 22.61 10.48
C LEU A 372 30.18 23.22 11.32
N LEU A 373 30.32 23.23 12.65
CA LEU A 373 29.29 23.76 13.55
C LEU A 373 29.03 25.27 13.31
N PRO A 374 30.03 26.16 13.23
CA PRO A 374 29.79 27.56 12.87
C PRO A 374 29.12 27.75 11.51
N LEU A 375 29.50 26.94 10.51
CA LEU A 375 28.92 27.01 9.16
C LEU A 375 27.43 26.62 9.18
N LEU A 376 27.10 25.49 9.80
CA LEU A 376 25.71 25.04 9.96
C LEU A 376 24.90 26.02 10.80
N ALA A 377 25.46 26.54 11.88
CA ALA A 377 24.79 27.55 12.71
C ALA A 377 24.44 28.82 11.91
N ALA A 378 25.35 29.28 11.02
CA ALA A 378 25.10 30.42 10.15
C ALA A 378 24.02 30.12 9.11
N GLN A 379 24.05 28.94 8.47
CA GLN A 379 23.04 28.50 7.50
C GLN A 379 21.66 28.39 8.14
N ILE A 380 21.56 27.71 9.29
CA ILE A 380 20.33 27.55 10.06
C ILE A 380 19.78 28.92 10.47
N SER A 381 20.63 29.81 11.00
CA SER A 381 20.20 31.14 11.45
C SER A 381 19.72 32.01 10.31
N ALA A 382 20.37 31.96 9.14
CA ALA A 382 19.96 32.71 7.95
C ALA A 382 18.56 32.28 7.50
N ARG A 383 18.32 30.97 7.36
CA ARG A 383 17.02 30.43 6.94
C ARG A 383 15.92 30.64 7.97
N ALA A 384 16.22 30.43 9.25
CA ALA A 384 15.25 30.66 10.31
C ALA A 384 14.82 32.15 10.37
N SER A 385 15.71 33.09 10.06
CA SER A 385 15.41 34.53 10.06
C SER A 385 14.46 34.95 8.93
N GLU A 386 14.30 34.14 7.89
CA GLU A 386 13.32 34.38 6.82
C GLU A 386 11.88 34.02 7.26
N MET A 387 11.73 33.31 8.38
CA MET A 387 10.45 32.83 8.89
C MET A 387 9.88 33.78 9.97
N PRO A 388 8.69 34.38 9.76
CA PRO A 388 8.14 35.42 10.65
C PRO A 388 7.94 35.00 12.11
N ASN A 389 7.72 33.70 12.37
CA ASN A 389 7.37 33.16 13.68
C ASN A 389 8.51 32.39 14.36
N ALA A 390 9.72 32.39 13.78
CA ALA A 390 10.86 31.66 14.33
C ALA A 390 11.54 32.46 15.45
N ASN A 391 11.59 31.86 16.64
CA ASN A 391 12.20 32.44 17.83
C ASN A 391 13.52 31.74 18.15
N ARG A 392 14.58 32.53 18.37
CA ARG A 392 15.88 32.00 18.79
C ARG A 392 15.80 31.47 20.22
N VAL A 393 16.33 30.27 20.44
CA VAL A 393 16.40 29.61 21.74
C VAL A 393 17.82 29.11 22.02
N SER A 394 18.14 28.94 23.30
CA SER A 394 19.38 28.31 23.74
C SER A 394 19.21 27.75 25.14
N GLY A 395 19.95 26.71 25.47
CA GLY A 395 19.89 26.09 26.79
C GLY A 395 21.05 25.13 27.02
N ARG A 396 20.91 24.29 28.03
CA ARG A 396 21.89 23.25 28.36
C ARG A 396 21.21 21.92 28.63
N VAL A 397 21.91 20.86 28.25
CA VAL A 397 21.60 19.47 28.58
C VAL A 397 22.85 18.91 29.24
N GLY A 398 22.83 18.75 30.56
CA GLY A 398 24.06 18.51 31.33
C GLY A 398 25.08 19.65 31.10
N GLU A 399 26.28 19.29 30.65
CA GLU A 399 27.34 20.25 30.31
C GLU A 399 27.28 20.74 28.85
N VAL A 400 26.47 20.10 27.99
CA VAL A 400 26.34 20.45 26.58
C VAL A 400 25.45 21.67 26.43
N THR A 401 25.99 22.72 25.81
CA THR A 401 25.21 23.90 25.42
C THR A 401 24.64 23.71 24.04
N TYR A 402 23.35 24.02 23.87
CA TYR A 402 22.69 24.01 22.58
C TYR A 402 22.14 25.38 22.21
N HIS A 403 22.01 25.61 20.92
CA HIS A 403 21.34 26.76 20.32
C HIS A 403 20.28 26.26 19.35
N GLY A 404 19.27 27.07 19.07
CA GLY A 404 18.16 26.64 18.22
C GLY A 404 17.26 27.77 17.74
N TYR A 405 16.31 27.39 16.90
CA TYR A 405 15.16 28.20 16.51
C TYR A 405 13.89 27.35 16.60
N VAL A 406 12.79 27.94 17.09
CA VAL A 406 11.50 27.28 17.24
C VAL A 406 10.34 28.19 16.86
N SER A 407 9.28 27.63 16.28
CA SER A 407 7.97 28.26 16.12
C SER A 407 6.90 27.49 16.90
N GLU A 408 5.79 28.15 17.27
CA GLU A 408 4.74 27.50 18.07
C GLU A 408 4.03 26.34 17.33
N ASP A 409 3.96 26.40 16.00
CA ASP A 409 3.38 25.37 15.13
C ASP A 409 4.39 24.29 14.70
N ARG A 410 5.66 24.41 15.14
CA ARG A 410 6.78 23.57 14.75
C ARG A 410 7.09 23.54 13.26
N GLU A 411 6.66 24.55 12.50
CA GLU A 411 7.17 24.76 11.14
C GLU A 411 8.71 24.86 11.16
N ILE A 412 9.26 25.53 12.19
CA ILE A 412 10.67 25.51 12.53
C ILE A 412 10.84 24.88 13.92
N SER A 413 11.69 23.86 14.00
CA SER A 413 12.11 23.25 15.26
C SER A 413 13.48 22.66 15.03
N THR A 414 14.53 23.41 15.38
CA THR A 414 15.91 23.01 15.13
C THR A 414 16.78 23.41 16.30
N TYR A 415 17.60 22.49 16.75
CA TYR A 415 18.57 22.64 17.81
C TYR A 415 19.89 22.06 17.32
N TRP A 416 21.00 22.73 17.61
CA TRP A 416 22.33 22.22 17.31
C TRP A 416 23.27 22.35 18.50
N ALA A 417 24.18 21.38 18.61
CA ALA A 417 25.13 21.27 19.68
C ALA A 417 26.39 20.52 19.24
N LEU A 418 27.46 20.62 20.04
CA LEU A 418 28.64 19.77 19.95
C LEU A 418 28.59 18.74 21.07
N VAL A 419 28.58 17.45 20.73
CA VAL A 419 28.52 16.33 21.69
C VAL A 419 29.71 15.41 21.42
N GLU A 420 30.66 15.35 22.35
CA GLU A 420 31.91 14.57 22.23
C GLU A 420 32.66 14.77 20.89
N GLY A 421 32.63 15.99 20.35
CA GLY A 421 33.30 16.33 19.09
C GLY A 421 32.45 16.08 17.83
N ASN A 422 31.28 15.43 17.95
CA ASN A 422 30.31 15.30 16.89
C ASN A 422 29.37 16.52 16.84
N VAL A 423 29.01 16.93 15.63
CA VAL A 423 28.01 17.99 15.43
C VAL A 423 26.63 17.36 15.36
N VAL A 424 25.75 17.74 16.29
CA VAL A 424 24.37 17.26 16.36
C VAL A 424 23.44 18.37 15.88
N VAL A 425 22.52 18.05 14.97
CA VAL A 425 21.36 18.88 14.62
C VAL A 425 20.10 18.05 14.80
N THR A 426 19.12 18.53 15.57
CA THR A 426 17.90 17.78 15.92
C THR A 426 16.69 18.70 15.99
N ASN A 427 15.49 18.16 15.80
CA ASN A 427 14.25 18.90 16.00
C ASN A 427 13.68 18.78 17.42
N SER A 428 14.37 18.06 18.33
CA SER A 428 13.85 17.74 19.65
C SER A 428 14.93 17.83 20.74
N THR A 429 14.61 18.53 21.84
CA THR A 429 15.51 18.57 23.00
C THR A 429 15.54 17.25 23.77
N ALA A 430 14.45 16.48 23.74
CA ALA A 430 14.41 15.13 24.30
C ALA A 430 15.38 14.19 23.56
N GLN A 431 15.47 14.34 22.24
CA GLN A 431 16.44 13.60 21.44
C GLN A 431 17.88 14.02 21.75
N LEU A 432 18.15 15.33 21.90
CA LEU A 432 19.46 15.80 22.36
C LEU A 432 19.83 15.24 23.74
N GLN A 433 18.88 15.19 24.69
CA GLN A 433 19.07 14.59 26.01
C GLN A 433 19.50 13.12 25.92
N ARG A 434 18.88 12.36 25.03
CA ARG A 434 19.22 10.94 24.80
C ARG A 434 20.64 10.78 24.27
N LEU A 435 21.05 11.59 23.30
CA LEU A 435 22.41 11.58 22.74
C LEU A 435 23.46 11.97 23.78
N VAL A 436 23.19 12.98 24.61
CA VAL A 436 24.09 13.40 25.70
C VAL A 436 24.18 12.32 26.79
N ALA A 437 23.09 11.62 27.10
CA ALA A 437 23.11 10.52 28.06
C ALA A 437 24.02 9.36 27.62
N VAL A 438 24.11 9.09 26.31
CA VAL A 438 25.05 8.10 25.75
C VAL A 438 26.50 8.58 25.88
N ALA A 439 26.77 9.85 25.53
CA ALA A 439 28.09 10.46 25.73
C ALA A 439 28.54 10.39 27.20
N ASN A 440 27.62 10.64 28.13
CA ASN A 440 27.88 10.52 29.58
C ASN A 440 27.98 9.07 30.08
N LYS A 441 27.73 8.07 29.20
CA LYS A 441 27.68 6.64 29.53
C LYS A 441 26.59 6.27 30.54
N GLU A 442 25.55 7.08 30.63
CA GLU A 442 24.34 6.81 31.40
C GLU A 442 23.45 5.79 30.68
N VAL A 443 23.57 5.72 29.35
CA VAL A 443 22.81 4.87 28.44
C VAL A 443 23.79 4.15 27.52
N ALA A 444 23.55 2.86 27.25
CA ALA A 444 24.35 2.10 26.29
C ALA A 444 24.17 2.61 24.86
N ALA A 445 25.23 2.50 24.05
CA ALA A 445 25.18 2.85 22.63
C ALA A 445 24.84 1.62 21.75
N LEU A 446 24.38 1.85 20.52
CA LEU A 446 24.18 0.77 19.53
C LEU A 446 25.45 -0.07 19.32
N ALA A 447 26.62 0.58 19.26
CA ALA A 447 27.90 -0.10 19.09
C ALA A 447 28.22 -1.13 20.19
N ALA A 448 27.60 -1.03 21.37
CA ALA A 448 27.78 -1.95 22.49
C ALA A 448 26.95 -3.24 22.36
N LEU A 449 25.98 -3.28 21.45
CA LEU A 449 25.10 -4.43 21.28
C LEU A 449 25.80 -5.59 20.54
N GLU A 450 25.58 -6.82 20.99
CA GLU A 450 26.07 -8.04 20.34
C GLU A 450 25.43 -8.19 18.94
N GLU A 451 24.12 -7.98 18.83
CA GLU A 451 23.42 -7.91 17.54
C GLU A 451 24.04 -6.90 16.58
N PHE A 452 24.43 -5.70 17.03
CA PHE A 452 25.10 -4.74 16.15
C PHE A 452 26.42 -5.29 15.60
N ALA A 453 27.20 -6.00 16.42
CA ALA A 453 28.41 -6.68 15.96
C ALA A 453 28.09 -7.77 14.93
N PHE A 454 27.06 -8.58 15.17
CA PHE A 454 26.62 -9.57 14.19
C PHE A 454 26.26 -8.93 12.84
N PHE A 455 25.42 -7.89 12.84
CA PHE A 455 25.01 -7.22 11.61
C PHE A 455 26.18 -6.53 10.91
N ARG A 456 27.15 -5.95 11.64
CA ARG A 456 28.35 -5.39 11.02
C ARG A 456 29.36 -6.42 10.53
N ASN A 457 29.37 -7.62 11.08
CA ASN A 457 30.10 -8.73 10.47
C ASN A 457 29.46 -9.17 9.15
N ARG A 458 28.12 -9.22 9.09
CA ARG A 458 27.38 -9.53 7.87
C ARG A 458 27.47 -8.42 6.82
N TYR A 459 27.33 -7.17 7.24
CA TYR A 459 27.39 -5.95 6.45
C TYR A 459 28.69 -5.20 6.77
N SER A 460 29.79 -5.80 6.33
CA SER A 460 31.15 -5.34 6.62
C SER A 460 31.39 -3.93 6.09
N LEU A 461 32.03 -3.10 6.92
CA LEU A 461 32.61 -1.82 6.52
C LEU A 461 33.81 -2.00 5.57
N GLU A 462 34.25 -3.21 5.25
CA GLU A 462 35.19 -3.42 4.14
C GLU A 462 34.48 -3.40 2.78
N ASN A 463 33.15 -3.51 2.75
CA ASN A 463 32.38 -3.39 1.51
C ASN A 463 32.31 -1.92 1.07
N GLU A 464 33.13 -1.55 0.09
CA GLU A 464 33.19 -0.19 -0.48
C GLU A 464 31.90 0.22 -1.21
N SER A 465 31.02 -0.72 -1.55
CA SER A 465 29.76 -0.43 -2.24
C SER A 465 28.62 0.02 -1.32
N GLU A 466 28.77 -0.07 0.01
CA GLU A 466 27.75 0.37 0.96
C GLU A 466 27.51 1.89 0.88
N SER A 467 26.33 2.29 0.40
CA SER A 467 25.88 3.68 0.42
C SER A 467 25.22 4.05 1.75
N ALA A 468 24.45 3.11 2.33
CA ALA A 468 23.81 3.27 3.63
C ALA A 468 23.62 1.93 4.35
N PHE A 469 23.67 1.96 5.68
CA PHE A 469 23.31 0.84 6.54
C PHE A 469 22.22 1.27 7.51
N VAL A 470 21.08 0.60 7.50
CA VAL A 470 19.98 0.80 8.45
C VAL A 470 20.02 -0.28 9.49
N PHE A 471 19.92 0.11 10.76
CA PHE A 471 19.85 -0.81 11.89
C PHE A 471 18.71 -0.43 12.84
N ILE A 472 17.93 -1.44 13.21
CA ILE A 472 16.86 -1.35 14.21
C ILE A 472 17.10 -2.48 15.21
N SER A 473 17.48 -2.11 16.44
CA SER A 473 17.78 -3.06 17.51
C SER A 473 16.52 -3.70 18.10
N ASP A 474 16.67 -4.83 18.79
CA ASP A 474 15.61 -5.46 19.59
C ASP A 474 15.05 -4.44 20.60
N ALA A 475 15.93 -3.71 21.29
CA ALA A 475 15.54 -2.69 22.25
C ALA A 475 14.71 -1.56 21.63
N THR A 476 15.02 -1.16 20.40
CA THR A 476 14.23 -0.16 19.65
C THR A 476 12.83 -0.67 19.37
N ILE A 477 12.70 -1.91 18.89
CA ILE A 477 11.39 -2.52 18.60
C ILE A 477 10.58 -2.67 19.88
N ARG A 478 11.19 -3.16 20.98
CA ARG A 478 10.54 -3.26 22.30
C ARG A 478 10.05 -1.91 22.80
N ARG A 479 10.81 -0.84 22.58
CA ARG A 479 10.42 0.53 22.92
C ARG A 479 9.18 0.95 22.13
N TRP A 480 9.13 0.69 20.82
CA TRP A 480 7.95 0.98 19.98
C TRP A 480 6.72 0.15 20.36
N CYS A 481 6.92 -1.09 20.82
CA CYS A 481 5.88 -1.95 21.36
C CYS A 481 5.56 -1.67 22.85
N GLY A 482 6.28 -0.76 23.49
CA GLY A 482 6.12 -0.41 24.89
C GLY A 482 4.83 0.37 25.16
N PRO A 483 4.39 0.42 26.44
CA PRO A 483 3.16 1.11 26.81
C PRO A 483 3.19 2.60 26.43
N GLN A 484 4.32 3.28 26.62
CA GLN A 484 4.48 4.70 26.28
C GLN A 484 4.23 4.96 24.79
N TRP A 485 4.91 4.24 23.88
CA TRP A 485 4.76 4.45 22.44
C TRP A 485 3.36 4.13 21.94
N ARG A 486 2.82 2.98 22.34
CA ARG A 486 1.53 2.52 21.83
C ARG A 486 0.39 3.43 22.29
N ILE A 487 0.38 3.81 23.58
CA ILE A 487 -0.64 4.70 24.13
C ILE A 487 -0.48 6.12 23.59
N ALA A 488 0.74 6.65 23.51
CA ALA A 488 1.00 7.98 22.92
C ALA A 488 0.54 8.05 21.46
N SER A 489 0.88 7.04 20.65
CA SER A 489 0.43 6.96 19.25
C SER A 489 -1.10 6.94 19.17
N ALA A 490 -1.78 6.17 20.03
CA ALA A 490 -3.24 6.11 20.03
C ALA A 490 -3.88 7.46 20.41
N ARG A 491 -3.33 8.13 21.44
CA ARG A 491 -3.74 9.49 21.83
C ARG A 491 -3.55 10.48 20.68
N ARG A 492 -2.37 10.49 20.05
CA ARG A 492 -2.06 11.31 18.86
C ARG A 492 -3.08 11.10 17.74
N THR A 493 -3.36 9.85 17.37
CA THR A 493 -4.34 9.54 16.30
C THR A 493 -5.73 10.06 16.63
N ARG A 494 -6.20 9.88 17.87
CA ARG A 494 -7.52 10.36 18.32
C ARG A 494 -7.58 11.88 18.37
N ALA A 495 -6.55 12.53 18.91
CA ALA A 495 -6.45 13.99 18.95
C ALA A 495 -6.47 14.58 17.54
N VAL A 496 -5.73 13.99 16.59
CA VAL A 496 -5.73 14.41 15.18
C VAL A 496 -7.11 14.25 14.55
N ALA A 497 -7.85 13.18 14.86
CA ALA A 497 -9.21 13.02 14.38
C ALA A 497 -10.13 14.16 14.87
N LYS A 498 -10.01 14.56 16.15
CA LYS A 498 -10.73 15.70 16.73
C LYS A 498 -10.30 17.03 16.12
N MET A 499 -9.00 17.26 15.92
CA MET A 499 -8.48 18.46 15.27
C MET A 499 -8.94 18.56 13.80
N ALA A 500 -8.87 17.48 13.04
CA ALA A 500 -9.30 17.43 11.65
C ALA A 500 -10.80 17.71 11.47
N GLU A 501 -11.61 17.30 12.45
CA GLU A 501 -13.03 17.66 12.49
C GLU A 501 -13.25 19.14 12.78
N ALA A 502 -12.54 19.68 13.77
CA ALA A 502 -12.63 21.09 14.12
C ALA A 502 -12.12 21.99 12.96
N GLN A 503 -11.10 21.54 12.23
CA GLN A 503 -10.61 22.13 10.98
C GLN A 503 -11.71 22.14 9.91
N ALA A 504 -12.40 21.00 9.70
CA ALA A 504 -13.50 20.90 8.76
C ALA A 504 -14.64 21.89 9.08
N ALA A 505 -15.00 22.02 10.36
CA ALA A 505 -16.00 22.99 10.81
C ALA A 505 -15.55 24.44 10.57
N SER A 506 -14.25 24.71 10.66
CA SER A 506 -13.66 26.05 10.54
C SER A 506 -13.24 26.44 9.12
N MET A 507 -13.34 25.53 8.14
CA MET A 507 -12.76 25.70 6.80
C MET A 507 -13.18 27.01 6.09
N ASP A 508 -14.45 27.42 6.22
CA ASP A 508 -14.91 28.67 5.60
C ASP A 508 -14.27 29.91 6.20
N ALA A 509 -14.05 29.92 7.51
CA ALA A 509 -13.40 31.05 8.16
C ALA A 509 -11.91 31.08 7.79
N LEU A 510 -11.26 29.91 7.79
CA LEU A 510 -9.84 29.74 7.43
C LEU A 510 -9.56 30.22 6.01
N VAL A 511 -10.25 29.65 5.01
CA VAL A 511 -10.01 29.97 3.60
C VAL A 511 -10.28 31.44 3.27
N ASN A 512 -11.26 32.06 3.93
CA ASN A 512 -11.60 33.47 3.72
C ASN A 512 -10.74 34.44 4.55
N GLY A 513 -9.75 33.96 5.31
CA GLY A 513 -8.87 34.80 6.13
C GLY A 513 -9.62 35.53 7.25
N ARG A 514 -10.71 34.95 7.76
CA ARG A 514 -11.56 35.53 8.80
C ARG A 514 -11.22 35.04 10.21
N VAL A 515 -10.19 34.22 10.34
CA VAL A 515 -9.76 33.65 11.62
C VAL A 515 -8.75 34.58 12.27
N ALA A 516 -9.05 34.99 13.50
CA ALA A 516 -8.06 35.49 14.45
C ALA A 516 -7.68 34.35 15.39
N SER A 517 -6.42 34.31 15.82
CA SER A 517 -5.94 33.27 16.75
C SER A 517 -6.73 33.32 18.06
N GLY A 518 -7.30 32.20 18.48
CA GLY A 518 -8.10 32.12 19.71
C GLY A 518 -8.50 30.70 20.09
N PRO A 519 -9.02 30.52 21.33
CA PRO A 519 -9.44 29.21 21.81
C PRO A 519 -10.60 28.65 20.96
N LEU A 520 -10.60 27.34 20.76
CA LEU A 520 -11.60 26.63 19.98
C LEU A 520 -12.25 25.53 20.82
N GLU A 521 -13.56 25.61 20.99
CA GLU A 521 -14.33 24.51 21.57
C GLU A 521 -14.66 23.46 20.50
N SER A 522 -14.67 22.19 20.90
CA SER A 522 -15.00 21.08 20.02
C SER A 522 -16.13 20.25 20.64
N PRO A 523 -17.16 19.86 19.84
CA PRO A 523 -18.29 19.07 20.35
C PRO A 523 -17.92 17.61 20.65
N LEU A 524 -16.70 17.17 20.30
CA LEU A 524 -16.18 15.84 20.64
C LEU A 524 -15.56 15.85 22.04
N GLU A 525 -16.39 15.77 23.06
CA GLU A 525 -15.93 15.75 24.46
C GLU A 525 -15.23 14.44 24.84
N GLN A 526 -15.51 13.32 24.15
CA GLN A 526 -14.96 11.99 24.46
C GLN A 526 -13.47 11.80 24.09
N ILE A 527 -12.86 12.79 23.44
CA ILE A 527 -11.47 12.77 23.01
C ILE A 527 -10.74 13.95 23.66
N ASP A 528 -9.81 13.67 24.56
CA ASP A 528 -8.88 14.63 25.10
C ASP A 528 -7.81 14.96 24.05
N ALA A 529 -7.86 16.20 23.58
CA ALA A 529 -6.89 16.77 22.65
C ALA A 529 -6.16 17.97 23.28
N GLY A 530 -6.24 18.15 24.61
CA GLY A 530 -5.82 19.38 25.28
C GLY A 530 -6.59 20.62 24.83
N GLN A 531 -6.11 21.80 25.21
CA GLN A 531 -6.67 23.05 24.73
C GLN A 531 -6.42 23.20 23.22
N LEU A 532 -7.51 23.35 22.47
CA LEU A 532 -7.47 23.64 21.04
C LEU A 532 -7.45 25.15 20.79
N THR A 533 -6.61 25.57 19.85
CA THR A 533 -6.54 26.95 19.36
C THR A 533 -6.80 26.92 17.85
N LEU A 534 -7.73 27.76 17.39
CA LEU A 534 -7.88 28.03 15.97
C LEU A 534 -6.92 29.17 15.59
N THR A 535 -6.05 28.94 14.62
CA THR A 535 -5.10 29.93 14.08
C THR A 535 -5.36 30.15 12.58
N PRO A 536 -4.81 31.19 11.95
CA PRO A 536 -4.89 31.35 10.50
C PRO A 536 -4.35 30.14 9.70
N ALA A 537 -3.38 29.40 10.24
CA ALA A 537 -2.82 28.19 9.63
C ALA A 537 -3.69 26.93 9.88
N GLY A 538 -4.66 26.99 10.79
CA GLY A 538 -5.54 25.88 11.14
C GLY A 538 -5.63 25.60 12.64
N VAL A 539 -6.24 24.47 12.97
CA VAL A 539 -6.40 23.98 14.34
C VAL A 539 -5.09 23.43 14.89
N ARG A 540 -4.74 23.87 16.10
CA ARG A 540 -3.59 23.41 16.88
C ARG A 540 -4.04 22.90 18.24
N SER A 541 -3.41 21.83 18.70
CA SER A 541 -3.46 21.34 20.07
C SER A 541 -2.19 21.74 20.82
N GLU A 542 -2.33 22.21 22.05
CA GLU A 542 -1.18 22.49 22.92
C GLU A 542 -0.36 21.24 23.27
N LEU A 543 -1.01 20.07 23.33
CA LEU A 543 -0.38 18.80 23.71
C LEU A 543 0.11 18.02 22.49
N TYR A 544 -0.67 18.03 21.40
CA TYR A 544 -0.47 17.13 20.26
C TYR A 544 0.03 17.81 19.00
N GLY A 545 0.23 19.13 19.01
CA GLY A 545 0.77 19.88 17.87
C GLY A 545 -0.29 20.24 16.83
N SER A 546 0.08 20.23 15.55
CA SER A 546 -0.78 20.61 14.43
C SER A 546 -1.17 19.40 13.57
N LEU A 547 -2.01 19.61 12.56
CA LEU A 547 -2.29 18.59 11.54
C LEU A 547 -1.08 18.30 10.65
N GLU A 548 -0.16 19.26 10.51
CA GLU A 548 1.07 19.12 9.72
C GLU A 548 2.11 18.30 10.49
N PHE A 549 2.30 18.64 11.77
CA PHE A 549 3.31 18.04 12.61
C PHE A 549 2.80 17.84 14.03
N GLN A 550 2.71 16.58 14.42
CA GLN A 550 2.32 16.20 15.76
C GLN A 550 3.51 16.21 16.70
N THR A 551 3.24 16.46 17.99
CA THR A 551 4.27 16.35 19.04
C THR A 551 4.95 14.97 19.00
N PRO A 552 6.28 14.90 18.90
CA PRO A 552 7.02 13.63 18.94
C PRO A 552 6.72 12.84 20.20
N ILE A 553 6.64 11.51 20.10
CA ILE A 553 6.34 10.65 21.26
C ILE A 553 7.40 10.82 22.34
N GLY A 554 8.67 10.98 21.95
CA GLY A 554 9.77 11.22 22.90
C GLY A 554 9.63 12.49 23.73
N GLU A 555 8.76 13.43 23.35
CA GLU A 555 8.50 14.68 24.06
C GLU A 555 7.20 14.65 24.89
N MET A 556 6.41 13.58 24.78
CA MET A 556 5.15 13.45 25.52
C MET A 556 5.40 12.90 26.92
N ASP A 557 5.12 13.70 27.94
CA ASP A 557 5.17 13.28 29.35
C ASP A 557 3.86 12.55 29.73
N ILE A 558 3.87 11.21 29.64
CA ILE A 558 2.73 10.37 30.00
C ILE A 558 3.05 9.63 31.29
N ALA A 559 2.73 10.22 32.43
CA ALA A 559 2.88 9.56 33.73
C ALA A 559 1.71 8.63 34.09
N LEU A 560 0.48 9.04 33.74
CA LEU A 560 -0.76 8.34 34.07
C LEU A 560 -1.56 7.98 32.83
N VAL A 561 -2.19 6.81 32.88
CA VAL A 561 -3.08 6.29 31.85
C VAL A 561 -4.42 5.88 32.43
N SER A 562 -5.44 5.88 31.59
CA SER A 562 -6.76 5.42 31.96
C SER A 562 -6.84 3.89 32.03
N LYS A 563 -7.90 3.38 32.66
CA LYS A 563 -8.16 1.93 32.67
C LYS A 563 -8.39 1.39 31.26
N ALA A 564 -9.12 2.11 30.42
CA ALA A 564 -9.39 1.70 29.03
C ALA A 564 -8.10 1.61 28.20
N GLU A 565 -7.16 2.55 28.36
CA GLU A 565 -5.84 2.50 27.72
C GLU A 565 -5.00 1.33 28.21
N ALA A 566 -4.97 1.11 29.53
CA ALA A 566 -4.25 -0.01 30.12
C ALA A 566 -4.80 -1.37 29.65
N ASP A 567 -6.13 -1.54 29.63
CA ASP A 567 -6.78 -2.76 29.17
C ASP A 567 -6.59 -2.97 27.65
N GLY A 568 -6.71 -1.89 26.86
CA GLY A 568 -6.41 -1.93 25.42
C GLY A 568 -4.96 -2.31 25.14
N TYR A 569 -4.00 -1.75 25.87
CA TYR A 569 -2.59 -2.10 25.75
C TYR A 569 -2.34 -3.56 26.13
N ARG A 570 -2.91 -4.06 27.23
CA ARG A 570 -2.78 -5.48 27.64
C ARG A 570 -3.35 -6.42 26.58
N GLN A 571 -4.51 -6.10 26.01
CA GLN A 571 -5.12 -6.91 24.96
C GLN A 571 -4.25 -6.93 23.70
N TRP A 572 -3.78 -5.77 23.26
CA TRP A 572 -2.88 -5.68 22.12
C TRP A 572 -1.58 -6.43 22.37
N ARG A 573 -0.93 -6.22 23.53
CA ARG A 573 0.28 -6.93 23.94
C ARG A 573 0.08 -8.44 23.93
N ALA A 574 -1.04 -8.94 24.45
CA ALA A 574 -1.33 -10.37 24.46
C ALA A 574 -1.48 -10.93 23.03
N GLY A 575 -2.16 -10.19 22.14
CA GLY A 575 -2.29 -10.55 20.72
C GLY A 575 -0.99 -10.40 19.92
N TYR A 576 -0.14 -9.45 20.29
CA TYR A 576 1.19 -9.28 19.72
C TYR A 576 2.05 -10.48 20.12
N GLN A 577 2.25 -10.70 21.43
CA GLN A 577 3.10 -11.76 21.97
C GLN A 577 2.68 -13.18 21.56
N SER A 578 1.40 -13.45 21.34
CA SER A 578 0.94 -14.79 20.90
C SER A 578 1.46 -15.20 19.53
N ARG A 579 1.93 -14.24 18.70
CA ARG A 579 2.57 -14.50 17.41
C ARG A 579 4.06 -14.84 17.52
N TRP A 580 4.65 -14.59 18.67
CA TRP A 580 6.06 -14.83 18.94
C TRP A 580 6.21 -16.11 19.74
N ARG A 581 6.99 -17.07 19.22
CA ARG A 581 7.26 -18.32 19.95
C ARG A 581 8.40 -18.13 20.95
N ASN A 582 9.50 -17.50 20.55
CA ASN A 582 10.74 -17.55 21.34
C ASN A 582 11.48 -16.20 21.50
N PHE A 583 11.58 -15.36 20.46
CA PHE A 583 12.52 -14.21 20.42
C PHE A 583 11.96 -13.01 19.65
N PHE A 584 12.68 -11.87 19.61
CA PHE A 584 12.36 -10.65 18.86
C PHE A 584 13.42 -10.35 17.81
N ASP A 585 13.05 -9.65 16.75
CA ASP A 585 13.81 -9.65 15.49
C ASP A 585 14.46 -8.29 15.16
N PRO A 586 15.70 -8.02 15.59
CA PRO A 586 16.51 -6.95 15.03
C PRO A 586 16.55 -6.97 13.50
N ILE A 587 16.62 -5.78 12.91
CA ILE A 587 16.59 -5.58 11.45
C ILE A 587 17.86 -4.85 11.03
N GLY A 588 18.55 -5.42 10.05
CA GLY A 588 19.69 -4.80 9.38
C GLY A 588 19.43 -4.73 7.88
N ILE A 589 19.72 -3.58 7.27
CA ILE A 589 19.55 -3.35 5.84
C ILE A 589 20.81 -2.69 5.30
N GLN A 590 21.47 -3.31 4.34
CA GLN A 590 22.52 -2.67 3.54
C GLN A 590 21.93 -2.22 2.21
N ILE A 591 22.15 -0.95 1.86
CA ILE A 591 21.79 -0.37 0.56
C ILE A 591 23.07 0.01 -0.16
N SER A 592 23.19 -0.42 -1.41
CA SER A 592 24.27 -0.03 -2.31
C SER A 592 23.70 0.59 -3.58
N LEU A 593 24.11 1.81 -3.87
CA LEU A 593 23.74 2.58 -5.05
C LEU A 593 25.00 2.82 -5.89
N ARG A 594 25.00 2.30 -7.12
CA ARG A 594 26.07 2.49 -8.10
C ARG A 594 25.44 2.89 -9.44
N ASP A 595 26.24 3.41 -10.36
CA ASP A 595 25.76 3.80 -11.68
C ASP A 595 25.01 2.63 -12.36
N GLY A 596 23.70 2.79 -12.53
CA GLY A 596 22.82 1.78 -13.14
C GLY A 596 22.63 0.50 -12.31
N VAL A 597 22.98 0.47 -11.01
CA VAL A 597 22.78 -0.71 -10.16
C VAL A 597 22.23 -0.33 -8.78
N PHE A 598 21.11 -0.95 -8.40
CA PHE A 598 20.54 -0.87 -7.06
C PHE A 598 20.64 -2.25 -6.38
N GLU A 599 21.24 -2.28 -5.19
CA GLU A 599 21.31 -3.47 -4.35
C GLU A 599 20.74 -3.19 -2.96
N SER A 600 19.96 -4.15 -2.47
CA SER A 600 19.41 -4.13 -1.11
C SER A 600 19.56 -5.52 -0.50
N ASP A 601 20.15 -5.59 0.69
CA ASP A 601 20.27 -6.82 1.48
C ASP A 601 19.64 -6.58 2.85
N VAL A 602 18.53 -7.27 3.11
CA VAL A 602 17.73 -7.15 4.33
C VAL A 602 17.88 -8.43 5.13
N THR A 603 18.32 -8.31 6.36
CA THR A 603 18.28 -9.39 7.36
C THR A 603 17.30 -9.02 8.45
N VAL A 604 16.38 -9.94 8.74
CA VAL A 604 15.48 -9.93 9.89
C VAL A 604 15.78 -11.21 10.67
N MET A 605 16.27 -11.09 11.90
CA MET A 605 16.67 -12.28 12.65
C MET A 605 16.41 -12.17 14.15
N PRO A 606 15.72 -13.15 14.75
CA PRO A 606 15.03 -14.29 14.11
C PRO A 606 13.82 -13.84 13.28
N LEU A 607 12.93 -14.73 12.88
CA LEU A 607 11.70 -14.41 12.13
C LEU A 607 10.46 -14.82 12.92
N ILE A 608 9.44 -13.97 12.95
CA ILE A 608 8.16 -14.27 13.62
C ILE A 608 7.52 -15.59 13.15
N ALA A 609 7.00 -16.35 14.11
CA ALA A 609 6.36 -17.64 13.86
C ALA A 609 4.96 -17.55 13.20
N GLY A 610 4.38 -16.34 13.16
CA GLY A 610 3.09 -16.03 12.54
C GLY A 610 3.19 -15.19 11.27
N SER A 611 4.36 -15.16 10.61
CA SER A 611 4.56 -14.41 9.37
C SER A 611 3.78 -14.98 8.19
N ASP A 612 3.49 -14.14 7.21
CA ASP A 612 3.03 -14.57 5.88
C ASP A 612 4.10 -15.43 5.15
N TYR A 613 5.35 -15.45 5.64
CA TYR A 613 6.43 -16.35 5.19
C TYR A 613 6.28 -17.79 5.67
N ARG A 614 5.36 -18.09 6.59
CA ARG A 614 5.22 -19.43 7.20
C ARG A 614 5.08 -20.55 6.18
N ASP A 615 4.35 -20.32 5.09
CA ASP A 615 4.20 -21.32 4.03
C ASP A 615 5.52 -21.53 3.29
N LEU A 616 6.25 -20.45 2.98
CA LEU A 616 7.56 -20.55 2.33
C LEU A 616 8.59 -21.22 3.24
N ILE A 617 8.62 -20.90 4.54
CA ILE A 617 9.45 -21.58 5.55
C ILE A 617 9.08 -23.07 5.58
N ASN A 618 7.80 -23.41 5.74
CA ASN A 618 7.37 -24.81 5.77
C ASN A 618 7.78 -25.57 4.52
N LEU A 619 7.68 -24.92 3.35
CA LEU A 619 8.00 -25.51 2.06
C LEU A 619 9.49 -25.65 1.80
N SER A 620 10.38 -24.87 2.43
CA SER A 620 11.79 -24.76 2.02
C SER A 620 12.82 -24.85 3.15
N GLN A 621 12.42 -24.71 4.41
CA GLN A 621 13.35 -24.71 5.53
C GLN A 621 14.12 -26.03 5.63
N GLY A 622 15.43 -25.94 5.85
CA GLY A 622 16.31 -27.10 5.96
C GLY A 622 16.80 -27.67 4.63
N SER A 623 16.29 -27.17 3.49
CA SER A 623 16.89 -27.42 2.17
C SER A 623 17.57 -26.17 1.62
N SER A 624 18.44 -26.37 0.64
CA SER A 624 19.20 -25.30 -0.02
C SER A 624 19.32 -25.57 -1.50
N LEU A 625 19.16 -24.52 -2.30
CA LEU A 625 19.45 -24.50 -3.71
C LEU A 625 20.95 -24.59 -3.95
N SER A 626 21.32 -25.33 -4.99
CA SER A 626 22.67 -25.36 -5.56
C SER A 626 22.75 -24.48 -6.81
N GLY A 627 23.96 -24.19 -7.30
CA GLY A 627 24.17 -23.46 -8.55
C GLY A 627 23.41 -24.07 -9.74
N SER A 628 23.33 -25.41 -9.81
CA SER A 628 22.62 -26.16 -10.85
C SER A 628 21.12 -26.38 -10.62
N SER A 629 20.57 -25.98 -9.47
CA SER A 629 19.16 -26.27 -9.13
C SER A 629 18.20 -25.60 -10.11
N GLY A 630 17.19 -26.34 -10.58
CA GLY A 630 16.20 -25.79 -11.50
C GLY A 630 16.62 -25.70 -12.97
N ASP A 631 17.70 -26.38 -13.39
CA ASP A 631 18.20 -26.39 -14.78
C ASP A 631 18.48 -24.97 -15.32
N PRO A 632 19.44 -24.21 -14.75
CA PRO A 632 19.75 -22.87 -15.26
C PRO A 632 20.35 -22.96 -16.67
N HIS A 633 19.98 -22.05 -17.58
CA HIS A 633 20.46 -22.06 -18.97
C HIS A 633 20.28 -20.71 -19.68
N ALA A 634 21.05 -20.51 -20.77
CA ALA A 634 21.16 -19.24 -21.49
C ALA A 634 19.90 -18.79 -22.26
N GLU A 635 18.94 -19.69 -22.48
CA GLU A 635 17.66 -19.34 -23.11
C GLU A 635 16.69 -18.70 -22.11
N THR A 636 16.86 -18.93 -20.82
CA THR A 636 15.91 -18.49 -19.80
C THR A 636 15.89 -16.97 -19.65
N ILE A 637 14.70 -16.38 -19.80
CA ILE A 637 14.47 -14.94 -19.61
C ILE A 637 13.82 -14.64 -18.26
N LEU A 638 13.06 -15.60 -17.71
CA LEU A 638 12.58 -15.61 -16.32
C LEU A 638 12.84 -16.97 -15.70
N HIS A 639 13.53 -17.00 -14.56
CA HIS A 639 13.79 -18.21 -13.79
C HIS A 639 13.28 -18.04 -12.37
N PHE A 640 12.26 -18.79 -12.00
CA PHE A 640 11.83 -18.95 -10.61
C PHE A 640 12.25 -20.34 -10.13
N VAL A 641 12.87 -20.41 -8.95
CA VAL A 641 13.28 -21.67 -8.36
C VAL A 641 13.09 -21.62 -6.84
N LEU A 642 12.55 -22.71 -6.31
CA LEU A 642 12.21 -22.89 -4.91
C LEU A 642 12.79 -24.22 -4.42
N SER A 643 13.48 -24.20 -3.30
CA SER A 643 13.91 -25.42 -2.59
C SER A 643 12.73 -26.04 -1.86
N LEU A 644 12.72 -27.37 -1.79
CA LEU A 644 11.64 -28.14 -1.17
C LEU A 644 12.13 -28.84 0.09
N ASN A 645 11.37 -28.71 1.16
CA ASN A 645 11.53 -29.44 2.41
C ASN A 645 10.67 -30.71 2.35
N HIS A 646 11.33 -31.86 2.40
CA HIS A 646 10.71 -33.19 2.37
C HIS A 646 9.79 -33.46 3.57
N GLU A 647 9.95 -32.71 4.66
CA GLU A 647 9.12 -32.80 5.87
C GLU A 647 7.98 -31.77 5.90
N SER A 648 7.80 -31.00 4.84
CA SER A 648 6.75 -29.97 4.73
C SER A 648 5.34 -30.54 4.91
N ASP A 649 4.43 -29.70 5.43
CA ASP A 649 3.02 -30.06 5.60
C ASP A 649 2.36 -30.41 4.27
N MET A 650 2.74 -29.71 3.19
CA MET A 650 2.30 -30.02 1.84
C MET A 650 2.62 -31.46 1.44
N LEU A 651 3.87 -31.89 1.56
CA LEU A 651 4.27 -33.25 1.18
C LEU A 651 3.67 -34.31 2.11
N ARG A 652 3.53 -34.03 3.41
CA ARG A 652 2.81 -34.91 4.34
C ARG A 652 1.35 -35.11 3.95
N GLN A 653 0.66 -34.03 3.58
CA GLN A 653 -0.73 -34.08 3.14
C GLN A 653 -0.87 -34.82 1.80
N LEU A 654 0.02 -34.57 0.85
CA LEU A 654 0.04 -35.28 -0.44
C LEU A 654 0.25 -36.78 -0.25
N ASN A 655 1.20 -37.19 0.60
CA ASN A 655 1.41 -38.60 0.93
C ASN A 655 0.23 -39.21 1.71
N GLY A 656 -0.42 -38.45 2.59
CA GLY A 656 -1.65 -38.88 3.27
C GLY A 656 -2.83 -39.10 2.31
N ALA A 657 -2.98 -38.24 1.31
CA ALA A 657 -4.03 -38.33 0.28
C ALA A 657 -3.76 -39.45 -0.75
N ALA A 658 -2.50 -39.83 -0.96
CA ALA A 658 -2.11 -40.90 -1.88
C ALA A 658 -2.82 -42.23 -1.60
N GLY A 659 -3.13 -42.53 -0.34
CA GLY A 659 -3.88 -43.72 0.05
C GLY A 659 -5.29 -43.81 -0.57
N ASN A 660 -5.91 -42.67 -0.91
CA ASN A 660 -7.20 -42.62 -1.61
C ASN A 660 -7.05 -42.71 -3.14
N PHE A 661 -5.92 -42.27 -3.66
CA PHE A 661 -5.62 -42.24 -5.10
C PHE A 661 -5.21 -43.61 -5.63
N ALA A 662 -4.49 -44.39 -4.83
CA ALA A 662 -4.02 -45.73 -5.20
C ALA A 662 -4.08 -46.70 -4.00
N PRO A 663 -5.28 -47.18 -3.61
CA PRO A 663 -5.50 -47.97 -2.38
C PRO A 663 -4.77 -49.32 -2.30
N GLY A 664 -4.00 -49.72 -3.32
CA GLY A 664 -3.14 -50.91 -3.34
C GLY A 664 -1.63 -50.64 -3.19
N LEU A 665 -1.21 -49.37 -3.16
CA LEU A 665 0.20 -48.97 -3.02
C LEU A 665 0.47 -48.50 -1.57
N GLN A 666 1.16 -49.32 -0.79
CA GLN A 666 1.62 -48.98 0.57
C GLN A 666 2.96 -48.20 0.55
N VAL A 667 3.14 -47.31 -0.43
CA VAL A 667 4.40 -46.57 -0.64
C VAL A 667 4.06 -45.09 -0.73
N ASP A 668 4.90 -44.23 -0.16
CA ASP A 668 4.81 -42.78 -0.31
C ASP A 668 5.05 -42.40 -1.79
N ILE A 669 3.99 -42.32 -2.59
CA ILE A 669 4.08 -42.16 -4.05
C ILE A 669 4.63 -40.79 -4.48
N PHE A 670 4.77 -39.82 -3.57
CA PHE A 670 5.41 -38.52 -3.86
C PHE A 670 6.86 -38.44 -3.37
N SER A 671 7.40 -39.50 -2.76
CA SER A 671 8.80 -39.58 -2.33
C SER A 671 9.82 -39.74 -3.48
N TRP A 672 9.43 -39.37 -4.70
CA TRP A 672 10.33 -39.21 -5.85
C TRP A 672 10.74 -37.76 -6.05
N ILE A 673 9.99 -36.80 -5.49
CA ILE A 673 10.26 -35.36 -5.57
C ILE A 673 11.59 -35.10 -4.87
N GLY A 674 12.52 -34.42 -5.54
CA GLY A 674 13.79 -33.99 -4.97
C GLY A 674 13.76 -32.60 -4.35
N ASP A 675 14.92 -31.96 -4.29
CA ASP A 675 15.13 -30.78 -3.44
C ASP A 675 14.68 -29.46 -4.07
N SER A 676 14.22 -29.44 -5.32
CA SER A 676 13.81 -28.19 -5.97
C SER A 676 12.65 -28.33 -6.95
N VAL A 677 11.86 -27.26 -7.04
CA VAL A 677 10.93 -26.99 -8.13
C VAL A 677 11.35 -25.71 -8.84
N ALA A 678 11.25 -25.68 -10.16
CA ALA A 678 11.52 -24.50 -10.96
C ALA A 678 10.41 -24.25 -11.97
N PHE A 679 10.16 -22.97 -12.21
CA PHE A 679 9.35 -22.46 -13.30
C PHE A 679 10.23 -21.55 -14.14
N TYR A 680 10.24 -21.76 -15.44
CA TYR A 680 11.03 -20.89 -16.31
C TYR A 680 10.34 -20.59 -17.64
N ILE A 681 10.71 -19.43 -18.16
CA ILE A 681 10.29 -18.92 -19.46
C ILE A 681 11.54 -18.77 -20.31
N ASP A 682 11.52 -19.34 -21.51
CA ASP A 682 12.61 -19.22 -22.49
C ASP A 682 12.36 -18.09 -23.49
N LYS A 683 13.44 -17.52 -24.02
CA LYS A 683 13.41 -16.68 -25.22
C LYS A 683 12.84 -17.47 -26.40
N SER A 684 11.93 -16.84 -27.16
CA SER A 684 11.28 -17.41 -28.34
C SER A 684 10.74 -16.28 -29.21
N THR A 685 10.62 -16.50 -30.52
CA THR A 685 9.92 -15.57 -31.42
C THR A 685 8.43 -15.47 -31.12
N PHE A 686 7.86 -16.49 -30.47
CA PHE A 686 6.47 -16.50 -30.00
C PHE A 686 6.10 -15.22 -29.25
N TRP A 687 7.02 -14.75 -28.40
CA TRP A 687 6.82 -13.55 -27.60
C TRP A 687 6.72 -12.29 -28.43
N ASP A 688 7.58 -12.15 -29.45
CA ASP A 688 7.58 -11.01 -30.35
C ASP A 688 6.31 -11.02 -31.23
N GLU A 689 5.88 -12.20 -31.70
CA GLU A 689 4.64 -12.36 -32.47
C GLU A 689 3.39 -12.02 -31.64
N TRP A 690 3.34 -12.49 -30.39
CA TRP A 690 2.23 -12.18 -29.49
C TRP A 690 2.17 -10.69 -29.14
N LEU A 691 3.33 -10.07 -28.88
CA LEU A 691 3.42 -8.63 -28.69
C LEU A 691 3.00 -7.87 -29.95
N GLU A 692 3.38 -8.30 -31.16
CA GLU A 692 2.95 -7.67 -32.41
C GLU A 692 1.43 -7.71 -32.57
N VAL A 693 0.78 -8.84 -32.27
CA VAL A 693 -0.69 -8.93 -32.27
C VAL A 693 -1.30 -8.01 -31.21
N ALA A 694 -0.81 -8.07 -29.98
CA ALA A 694 -1.27 -7.23 -28.88
C ALA A 694 -1.07 -5.72 -29.16
N GLU A 695 -0.09 -5.35 -29.99
CA GLU A 695 0.20 -3.96 -30.38
C GLU A 695 -0.54 -3.49 -31.65
N SER A 696 -1.07 -4.41 -32.47
CA SER A 696 -1.58 -4.10 -33.82
C SER A 696 -3.00 -3.51 -33.89
N ASP A 697 -3.77 -3.54 -32.78
CA ASP A 697 -5.15 -3.06 -32.76
C ASP A 697 -5.28 -1.54 -32.56
N TYR A 698 -5.96 -0.89 -33.53
CA TYR A 698 -6.27 0.54 -33.50
C TYR A 698 -7.43 0.78 -32.51
N GLU A 699 -7.18 1.65 -31.52
CA GLU A 699 -8.11 2.27 -30.53
C GLU A 699 -8.13 1.74 -29.08
N GLY A 700 -7.30 0.77 -28.68
CA GLY A 700 -7.21 0.39 -27.27
C GLY A 700 -6.08 -0.59 -26.99
N ARG A 701 -5.00 -0.09 -26.37
CA ARG A 701 -3.78 -0.84 -26.04
C ARG A 701 -4.01 -1.74 -24.82
N GLU A 702 -4.27 -3.01 -25.04
CA GLU A 702 -4.65 -3.92 -23.96
C GLU A 702 -4.15 -5.34 -24.30
N ILE A 703 -3.29 -5.93 -23.46
CA ILE A 703 -2.83 -7.33 -23.65
C ILE A 703 -4.00 -8.32 -23.48
N ASP A 704 -5.04 -7.93 -22.76
CA ASP A 704 -6.31 -8.63 -22.65
C ASP A 704 -7.26 -8.34 -23.82
N SER A 705 -6.77 -7.74 -24.92
CA SER A 705 -7.55 -7.63 -26.15
C SER A 705 -7.99 -9.01 -26.63
N ARG A 706 -9.16 -9.03 -27.28
CA ARG A 706 -9.73 -10.26 -27.82
C ARG A 706 -8.74 -10.96 -28.77
N ASP A 707 -8.13 -10.21 -29.67
CA ASP A 707 -7.21 -10.73 -30.68
C ASP A 707 -5.92 -11.26 -30.03
N SER A 708 -5.41 -10.60 -28.99
CA SER A 708 -4.26 -11.09 -28.20
C SER A 708 -4.58 -12.40 -27.47
N VAL A 709 -5.75 -12.50 -26.86
CA VAL A 709 -6.21 -13.72 -26.16
C VAL A 709 -6.46 -14.86 -27.15
N GLU A 710 -7.15 -14.59 -28.26
CA GLU A 710 -7.40 -15.56 -29.34
C GLU A 710 -6.07 -16.03 -29.95
N PHE A 711 -5.10 -15.13 -30.16
CA PHE A 711 -3.76 -15.50 -30.61
C PHE A 711 -3.07 -16.44 -29.61
N LEU A 712 -3.07 -16.10 -28.31
CA LEU A 712 -2.46 -16.93 -27.28
C LEU A 712 -3.11 -18.31 -27.23
N GLN A 713 -4.45 -18.38 -27.25
CA GLN A 713 -5.22 -19.62 -27.25
C GLN A 713 -4.89 -20.49 -28.47
N ALA A 714 -4.89 -19.90 -29.67
CA ALA A 714 -4.56 -20.59 -30.92
C ALA A 714 -3.09 -21.04 -31.01
N ASN A 715 -2.18 -20.48 -30.18
CA ASN A 715 -0.75 -20.77 -30.21
C ASN A 715 -0.20 -21.37 -28.90
N LEU A 716 -1.07 -21.92 -28.03
CA LEU A 716 -0.66 -22.51 -26.74
C LEU A 716 0.43 -23.59 -26.85
N ASN A 717 0.47 -24.33 -27.97
CA ASN A 717 1.47 -25.34 -28.30
C ASN A 717 2.90 -24.78 -28.49
N ARG A 718 3.04 -23.46 -28.68
CA ARG A 718 4.33 -22.78 -28.91
C ARG A 718 4.81 -21.97 -27.71
N VAL A 719 3.97 -21.79 -26.68
CA VAL A 719 4.28 -21.01 -25.48
C VAL A 719 5.51 -21.59 -24.77
N PRO A 720 6.64 -20.86 -24.69
CA PRO A 720 7.92 -21.39 -24.22
C PRO A 720 8.04 -21.31 -22.68
N VAL A 721 7.11 -21.97 -21.99
CA VAL A 721 7.02 -22.05 -20.53
C VAL A 721 7.20 -23.49 -20.08
N ALA A 722 7.95 -23.71 -19.00
CA ALA A 722 8.11 -25.04 -18.42
C ALA A 722 8.11 -25.05 -16.88
N ILE A 723 7.64 -26.17 -16.33
CA ILE A 723 7.69 -26.48 -14.90
C ILE A 723 8.57 -27.71 -14.73
N ARG A 724 9.60 -27.61 -13.91
CA ARG A 724 10.55 -28.67 -13.59
C ARG A 724 10.44 -29.03 -12.11
N VAL A 725 10.33 -30.32 -11.82
CA VAL A 725 10.51 -30.88 -10.48
C VAL A 725 11.78 -31.72 -10.49
N GLU A 726 12.66 -31.50 -9.53
CA GLU A 726 13.83 -32.35 -9.32
C GLU A 726 13.40 -33.76 -8.90
N VAL A 727 14.17 -34.78 -9.30
CA VAL A 727 13.86 -36.18 -9.02
C VAL A 727 14.93 -36.78 -8.15
N GLU A 728 14.54 -37.23 -6.96
CA GLU A 728 15.39 -38.00 -6.04
C GLU A 728 15.44 -39.48 -6.45
N SER A 729 14.32 -40.03 -6.95
CA SER A 729 14.20 -41.45 -7.30
C SER A 729 13.42 -41.69 -8.58
N GLY A 730 14.14 -41.99 -9.66
CA GLY A 730 13.53 -42.34 -10.96
C GLY A 730 12.63 -43.60 -10.90
N PHE A 731 12.95 -44.57 -10.04
CA PHE A 731 12.10 -45.75 -9.84
C PHE A 731 10.73 -45.38 -9.26
N ARG A 732 10.72 -44.58 -8.19
CA ARG A 732 9.47 -44.13 -7.54
C ARG A 732 8.66 -43.21 -8.45
N LEU A 733 9.34 -42.35 -9.22
CA LEU A 733 8.70 -41.56 -10.26
C LEU A 733 8.00 -42.45 -11.29
N GLY A 734 8.63 -43.55 -11.73
CA GLY A 734 8.02 -44.52 -12.64
C GLY A 734 6.73 -45.14 -12.08
N LEU A 735 6.69 -45.48 -10.79
CA LEU A 735 5.49 -45.94 -10.11
C LEU A 735 4.40 -44.87 -10.07
N PHE A 736 4.77 -43.63 -9.71
CA PHE A 736 3.86 -42.49 -9.69
C PHE A 736 3.23 -42.23 -11.07
N LEU A 737 4.04 -42.16 -12.13
CA LEU A 737 3.55 -41.93 -13.49
C LEU A 737 2.65 -43.06 -13.98
N THR A 738 2.94 -44.31 -13.62
CA THR A 738 2.09 -45.46 -13.93
C THR A 738 0.73 -45.34 -13.24
N ALA A 739 0.71 -44.97 -11.97
CA ALA A 739 -0.53 -44.74 -11.22
C ALA A 739 -1.32 -43.55 -11.76
N LEU A 740 -0.66 -42.43 -12.06
CA LEU A 740 -1.27 -41.23 -12.65
C LEU A 740 -1.93 -41.55 -14.00
N LYS A 741 -1.22 -42.28 -14.87
CA LYS A 741 -1.77 -42.71 -16.15
C LYS A 741 -3.00 -43.61 -15.97
N GLY A 742 -2.92 -44.60 -15.07
CA GLY A 742 -4.04 -45.49 -14.77
C GLY A 742 -5.27 -44.75 -14.21
N PHE A 743 -5.05 -43.78 -13.31
CA PHE A 743 -6.12 -42.92 -12.79
C PHE A 743 -6.76 -42.07 -13.90
N ALA A 744 -5.94 -41.41 -14.72
CA ALA A 744 -6.43 -40.58 -15.82
C ALA A 744 -7.25 -41.40 -16.83
N GLU A 745 -6.77 -42.59 -17.20
CA GLU A 745 -7.49 -43.53 -18.07
C GLU A 745 -8.80 -44.02 -17.45
N SER A 746 -8.86 -44.19 -16.12
CA SER A 746 -10.08 -44.60 -15.42
C SER A 746 -11.09 -43.46 -15.24
N ALA A 747 -10.62 -42.24 -14.98
CA ALA A 747 -11.47 -41.07 -14.72
C ALA A 747 -12.05 -40.48 -16.02
N ALA A 748 -11.28 -40.55 -17.11
CA ALA A 748 -11.62 -39.99 -18.41
C ALA A 748 -11.31 -40.98 -19.56
N PRO A 749 -12.00 -42.15 -19.61
CA PRO A 749 -11.66 -43.20 -20.58
C PRO A 749 -11.78 -42.71 -22.03
N GLY A 750 -10.70 -42.86 -22.80
CA GLY A 750 -10.67 -42.49 -24.22
C GLY A 750 -10.53 -40.98 -24.50
N LEU A 751 -10.45 -40.13 -23.47
CA LEU A 751 -10.32 -38.67 -23.64
C LEU A 751 -8.87 -38.17 -23.73
N LEU A 752 -7.90 -39.01 -23.40
CA LEU A 752 -6.46 -38.70 -23.46
C LEU A 752 -5.71 -39.78 -24.24
N ARG A 753 -4.82 -39.35 -25.13
CA ARG A 753 -3.93 -40.22 -25.90
C ARG A 753 -2.48 -39.98 -25.48
N TRP A 754 -1.87 -41.02 -24.91
CA TRP A 754 -0.47 -41.02 -24.49
C TRP A 754 0.40 -41.63 -25.58
N GLU A 755 1.44 -40.94 -26.00
CA GLU A 755 2.41 -41.41 -27.00
C GLU A 755 3.84 -41.21 -26.49
N THR A 756 4.69 -42.21 -26.68
CA THR A 756 6.11 -42.12 -26.33
C THR A 756 6.91 -41.74 -27.58
N LEU A 757 7.64 -40.65 -27.48
CA LEU A 757 8.48 -40.07 -28.52
C LEU A 757 9.95 -40.19 -28.11
N ASN A 758 10.88 -40.07 -29.06
CA ASN A 758 12.32 -40.13 -28.80
C ASN A 758 13.03 -38.90 -29.36
N HIS A 759 14.04 -38.41 -28.64
CA HIS A 759 15.01 -37.43 -29.13
C HIS A 759 16.41 -37.87 -28.68
N LYS A 760 17.31 -38.12 -29.64
CA LYS A 760 18.67 -38.67 -29.38
C LYS A 760 18.68 -39.86 -28.41
N GLU A 761 17.80 -40.84 -28.67
CA GLU A 761 17.60 -42.06 -27.85
C GLU A 761 17.02 -41.83 -26.44
N GLN A 762 16.79 -40.57 -26.03
CA GLN A 762 16.08 -40.27 -24.79
C GLN A 762 14.56 -40.26 -25.03
N PRO A 763 13.80 -41.14 -24.37
CA PRO A 763 12.35 -41.13 -24.47
C PRO A 763 11.75 -39.96 -23.68
N TYR A 764 10.67 -39.41 -24.22
CA TYR A 764 9.75 -38.47 -23.55
C TYR A 764 8.32 -38.77 -23.98
N VAL A 765 7.34 -38.21 -23.29
CA VAL A 765 5.93 -38.55 -23.53
C VAL A 765 5.15 -37.32 -23.94
N SER A 766 4.22 -37.51 -24.88
CA SER A 766 3.22 -36.52 -25.26
C SER A 766 1.83 -37.02 -24.91
N ILE A 767 1.02 -36.14 -24.36
CA ILE A 767 -0.39 -36.37 -24.02
C ILE A 767 -1.23 -35.42 -24.88
N ALA A 768 -2.10 -35.98 -25.70
CA ALA A 768 -3.05 -35.23 -26.53
C ALA A 768 -4.48 -35.47 -26.04
N SER A 769 -5.36 -34.46 -26.16
CA SER A 769 -6.80 -34.64 -25.98
C SER A 769 -7.50 -34.55 -27.35
N PRO A 770 -8.14 -35.63 -27.83
CA PRO A 770 -8.91 -35.58 -29.08
C PRO A 770 -10.11 -34.61 -29.03
N MET A 771 -10.59 -34.21 -27.85
CA MET A 771 -11.67 -33.25 -27.72
C MET A 771 -11.20 -31.82 -28.03
N LEU A 772 -10.05 -31.42 -27.50
CA LEU A 772 -9.46 -30.11 -27.77
C LEU A 772 -9.04 -29.96 -29.23
N ALA A 773 -8.69 -31.07 -29.90
CA ALA A 773 -8.35 -31.06 -31.32
C ALA A 773 -9.54 -30.79 -32.26
N ASN A 774 -10.78 -30.84 -31.76
CA ASN A 774 -11.99 -30.51 -32.53
C ASN A 774 -12.65 -29.20 -32.06
N ASP A 775 -11.97 -28.44 -31.20
CA ASP A 775 -12.42 -27.16 -30.69
C ASP A 775 -11.66 -26.06 -31.44
N ASP A 776 -12.38 -25.18 -32.13
CA ASP A 776 -11.78 -24.13 -32.98
C ASP A 776 -10.96 -23.11 -32.16
N ASP A 777 -11.16 -23.06 -30.83
CA ASP A 777 -10.46 -22.17 -29.92
C ASP A 777 -9.02 -22.63 -29.57
N PHE A 778 -8.63 -23.87 -29.90
CA PHE A 778 -7.33 -24.45 -29.54
C PHE A 778 -6.57 -25.02 -30.76
N PRO A 779 -5.22 -25.04 -30.75
CA PRO A 779 -4.47 -25.64 -31.84
C PRO A 779 -4.72 -27.15 -31.93
N GLU A 780 -4.97 -27.65 -33.15
CA GLU A 780 -5.25 -29.07 -33.41
C GLU A 780 -4.17 -30.02 -32.87
N ASP A 781 -2.94 -29.53 -32.75
CA ASP A 781 -1.76 -30.28 -32.32
C ASP A 781 -1.33 -30.00 -30.87
N LEU A 782 -2.20 -29.35 -30.07
CA LEU A 782 -1.98 -29.08 -28.66
C LEU A 782 -1.68 -30.36 -27.88
N ARG A 783 -0.49 -30.41 -27.28
CA ARG A 783 -0.03 -31.55 -26.49
C ARG A 783 0.65 -31.06 -25.21
N LEU A 784 0.40 -31.77 -24.12
CA LEU A 784 1.25 -31.69 -22.93
C LEU A 784 2.41 -32.67 -23.10
N TYR A 785 3.63 -32.16 -23.10
CA TYR A 785 4.83 -32.98 -23.10
C TYR A 785 5.39 -33.10 -21.69
N TYR A 786 5.89 -34.29 -21.35
CA TYR A 786 6.74 -34.44 -20.18
C TYR A 786 7.98 -35.29 -20.45
N LEU A 787 9.08 -34.90 -19.82
CA LEU A 787 10.33 -35.64 -19.76
C LEU A 787 10.52 -36.15 -18.33
N ALA A 788 10.69 -37.45 -18.19
CA ALA A 788 10.97 -38.10 -16.91
C ALA A 788 12.35 -38.77 -16.98
N THR A 789 13.31 -38.28 -16.20
CA THR A 789 14.64 -38.88 -16.06
C THR A 789 14.93 -39.17 -14.59
N GLY A 790 16.10 -39.74 -14.31
CA GLY A 790 16.57 -39.89 -12.93
C GLY A 790 16.90 -38.58 -12.22
N LYS A 791 16.87 -37.44 -12.92
CA LYS A 791 17.24 -36.11 -12.40
C LYS A 791 16.08 -35.11 -12.41
N GLN A 792 15.10 -35.29 -13.28
CA GLN A 792 14.01 -34.32 -13.43
C GLN A 792 12.73 -34.91 -13.99
N LEU A 793 11.62 -34.31 -13.57
CA LEU A 793 10.32 -34.38 -14.22
C LEU A 793 9.99 -32.98 -14.75
N LEU A 794 9.95 -32.83 -16.06
CA LEU A 794 9.73 -31.56 -16.74
C LEU A 794 8.41 -31.60 -17.51
N PHE A 795 7.58 -30.56 -17.40
CA PHE A 795 6.33 -30.39 -18.13
C PHE A 795 6.35 -29.12 -18.98
N THR A 796 5.80 -29.18 -20.19
CA THR A 796 5.61 -28.01 -21.07
C THR A 796 4.63 -28.34 -22.18
N LEU A 797 4.01 -27.31 -22.77
CA LEU A 797 3.22 -27.43 -23.99
C LEU A 797 4.08 -27.31 -25.26
N ASN A 798 5.35 -26.89 -25.13
CA ASN A 798 6.26 -26.66 -26.23
C ASN A 798 7.27 -27.82 -26.39
N LYS A 799 7.15 -28.56 -27.50
CA LYS A 799 8.02 -29.71 -27.82
C LYS A 799 9.50 -29.36 -27.86
N GLU A 800 9.86 -28.19 -28.36
CA GLU A 800 11.27 -27.79 -28.52
C GLU A 800 11.95 -27.64 -27.16
N MET A 801 11.24 -27.15 -26.16
CA MET A 801 11.76 -27.01 -24.80
C MET A 801 12.16 -28.36 -24.21
N ILE A 802 11.36 -29.42 -24.42
CA ILE A 802 11.72 -30.79 -24.00
C ILE A 802 12.99 -31.24 -24.71
N THR A 803 13.08 -31.06 -26.03
CA THR A 803 14.26 -31.51 -26.78
C THR A 803 15.53 -30.75 -26.37
N ARG A 804 15.43 -29.45 -26.06
CA ARG A 804 16.54 -28.66 -25.52
C ARG A 804 16.94 -29.12 -24.12
N ALA A 805 15.98 -29.42 -23.25
CA ALA A 805 16.24 -29.96 -21.93
C ALA A 805 16.96 -31.32 -21.99
N ILE A 806 16.55 -32.21 -22.91
CA ILE A 806 17.24 -33.48 -23.19
C ILE A 806 18.68 -33.21 -23.64
N ASP A 807 18.88 -32.30 -24.59
CA ASP A 807 20.21 -31.97 -25.10
C ASP A 807 21.15 -31.43 -24.01
N ARG A 808 20.63 -30.56 -23.13
CA ARG A 808 21.37 -30.05 -21.98
C ARG A 808 21.70 -31.14 -20.97
N GLU A 809 20.76 -32.02 -20.65
CA GLU A 809 21.00 -33.12 -19.71
C GLU A 809 22.05 -34.11 -20.25
N LEU A 810 21.99 -34.43 -21.55
CA LEU A 810 23.00 -35.26 -22.22
C LEU A 810 24.38 -34.58 -22.21
N ALA A 811 24.44 -33.28 -22.51
CA ALA A 811 25.68 -32.50 -22.49
C ALA A 811 26.31 -32.45 -21.09
N ARG A 812 25.52 -32.15 -20.04
CA ARG A 812 25.98 -32.18 -18.65
C ARG A 812 26.46 -33.57 -18.23
N THR A 813 25.76 -34.61 -18.65
CA THR A 813 26.15 -36.01 -18.36
C THR A 813 27.45 -36.39 -19.07
N ALA A 814 27.75 -35.80 -20.22
CA ALA A 814 29.03 -35.92 -20.91
C ALA A 814 30.16 -35.07 -20.29
N GLY A 815 29.89 -34.33 -19.20
CA GLY A 815 30.87 -33.51 -18.49
C GLY A 815 31.04 -32.09 -19.04
N GLN A 816 30.16 -31.63 -19.92
CA GLN A 816 30.15 -30.24 -20.36
C GLN A 816 29.65 -29.34 -19.23
N GLU A 817 30.45 -28.32 -18.88
CA GLU A 817 30.08 -27.31 -17.89
C GLU A 817 29.42 -26.11 -18.58
N PHE A 818 28.37 -25.57 -17.96
CA PHE A 818 27.72 -24.34 -18.40
C PHE A 818 28.02 -23.20 -17.43
N PRO A 819 28.30 -21.96 -17.90
CA PRO A 819 28.50 -20.80 -17.03
C PRO A 819 27.35 -20.60 -16.04
N GLU A 820 26.12 -20.88 -16.48
CA GLU A 820 24.89 -20.74 -15.70
C GLU A 820 24.85 -21.69 -14.49
N ASP A 821 25.56 -22.82 -14.53
CA ASP A 821 25.66 -23.76 -13.41
C ASP A 821 26.55 -23.22 -12.27
N LYS A 822 27.34 -22.17 -12.54
CA LYS A 822 28.30 -21.54 -11.61
C LYS A 822 27.90 -20.14 -11.13
N ALA A 823 26.74 -19.62 -11.57
CA ALA A 823 26.30 -18.29 -11.17
C ALA A 823 25.90 -18.27 -9.69
N ASP A 824 26.45 -17.31 -8.94
CA ASP A 824 26.04 -17.06 -7.55
C ASP A 824 24.59 -16.60 -7.52
N ARG A 825 23.79 -17.22 -6.64
CA ARG A 825 22.38 -16.90 -6.45
C ARG A 825 22.19 -15.99 -5.26
N LEU A 826 21.25 -15.06 -5.39
CA LEU A 826 20.85 -14.20 -4.28
C LEU A 826 20.06 -14.94 -3.18
N GLY A 827 19.47 -16.10 -3.43
CA GLY A 827 18.73 -16.85 -2.42
C GLY A 827 19.10 -18.32 -2.39
N SER A 828 19.26 -18.87 -1.19
CA SER A 828 19.45 -20.31 -0.98
C SER A 828 18.13 -21.06 -0.90
N ASN A 829 17.00 -20.43 -0.57
CA ASN A 829 15.71 -21.10 -0.49
C ASN A 829 14.80 -20.80 -1.67
N MET A 830 14.78 -19.55 -2.12
CA MET A 830 14.03 -19.09 -3.29
C MET A 830 14.88 -18.10 -4.09
N SER A 831 14.87 -18.22 -5.41
CA SER A 831 15.52 -17.26 -6.31
C SER A 831 14.63 -16.94 -7.49
N VAL A 832 14.58 -15.66 -7.87
CA VAL A 832 13.91 -15.18 -9.08
C VAL A 832 14.89 -14.36 -9.88
N LYS A 833 15.11 -14.74 -11.14
CA LYS A 833 15.97 -14.01 -12.06
C LYS A 833 15.18 -13.58 -13.28
N ILE A 834 15.28 -12.31 -13.64
CA ILE A 834 14.67 -11.73 -14.83
C ILE A 834 15.73 -11.02 -15.66
N THR A 835 15.63 -11.15 -16.98
CA THR A 835 16.52 -10.52 -17.96
C THR A 835 15.81 -9.37 -18.68
N GLU A 836 16.56 -8.57 -19.44
CA GLU A 836 16.01 -7.45 -20.24
C GLU A 836 14.93 -7.88 -21.23
N LYS A 837 15.03 -9.11 -21.73
CA LYS A 837 13.97 -9.64 -22.60
C LYS A 837 12.67 -9.86 -21.85
N MET A 838 12.74 -10.31 -20.59
CA MET A 838 11.55 -10.48 -19.78
C MET A 838 10.96 -9.14 -19.35
N THR A 839 11.80 -8.12 -19.10
CA THR A 839 11.31 -6.78 -18.79
C THR A 839 10.44 -6.24 -19.90
N ARG A 840 10.84 -6.40 -21.16
CA ARG A 840 10.00 -6.05 -22.33
C ARG A 840 8.66 -6.80 -22.39
N LEU A 841 8.59 -8.03 -21.88
CA LEU A 841 7.38 -8.85 -21.94
C LEU A 841 6.36 -8.54 -20.85
N TYR A 842 6.82 -8.32 -19.61
CA TYR A 842 5.87 -7.99 -18.54
C TYR A 842 5.56 -6.49 -18.48
N LEU A 843 6.40 -5.60 -19.03
CA LEU A 843 6.16 -4.16 -18.92
C LEU A 843 4.77 -3.77 -19.42
N PRO A 844 4.29 -4.23 -20.59
CA PRO A 844 2.96 -3.87 -21.05
C PRO A 844 1.85 -4.53 -20.20
N LEU A 845 2.10 -5.72 -19.61
CA LEU A 845 1.18 -6.37 -18.66
C LEU A 845 1.03 -5.55 -17.37
N ILE A 846 2.14 -5.06 -16.83
CA ILE A 846 2.15 -4.17 -15.66
C ILE A 846 1.55 -2.83 -16.02
N GLU A 847 1.85 -2.27 -17.19
CA GLU A 847 1.31 -1.00 -17.65
C GLU A 847 -0.21 -1.03 -17.67
N ASP A 848 -0.86 -2.06 -18.22
CA ASP A 848 -2.33 -2.11 -18.29
C ASP A 848 -2.99 -2.30 -16.92
N ALA A 849 -2.57 -3.33 -16.17
CA ALA A 849 -3.10 -3.60 -14.83
C ALA A 849 -2.91 -2.39 -13.88
N SER A 850 -1.73 -1.76 -13.95
CA SER A 850 -1.44 -0.57 -13.15
C SER A 850 -2.26 0.65 -13.59
N ALA A 851 -2.56 0.80 -14.88
CA ALA A 851 -3.27 1.98 -15.36
C ALA A 851 -4.66 2.11 -14.76
N ARG A 852 -5.41 1.00 -14.71
CA ARG A 852 -6.80 0.99 -14.19
C ARG A 852 -6.83 1.28 -12.69
N ASP A 853 -5.91 0.69 -11.94
CA ASP A 853 -5.76 0.96 -10.51
C ASP A 853 -5.30 2.40 -10.25
N MET A 854 -4.34 2.91 -11.03
CA MET A 854 -3.91 4.31 -10.96
C MET A 854 -5.03 5.28 -11.36
N GLN A 855 -5.85 4.97 -12.36
CA GLN A 855 -7.03 5.78 -12.71
C GLN A 855 -8.01 5.83 -11.54
N ARG A 856 -8.29 4.70 -10.91
CA ARG A 856 -9.17 4.64 -9.73
C ARG A 856 -8.62 5.49 -8.59
N LEU A 857 -7.35 5.32 -8.23
CA LEU A 857 -6.67 6.15 -7.21
C LEU A 857 -6.70 7.64 -7.59
N SER A 858 -6.48 7.97 -8.86
CA SER A 858 -6.55 9.34 -9.36
C SER A 858 -7.95 9.93 -9.19
N TRP A 859 -9.00 9.14 -9.41
CA TRP A 859 -10.40 9.56 -9.31
C TRP A 859 -10.87 9.70 -7.86
N GLU A 860 -10.27 8.97 -6.91
CA GLU A 860 -10.57 9.11 -5.48
C GLU A 860 -10.24 10.51 -4.92
N ASN A 861 -9.31 11.25 -5.54
CA ASN A 861 -9.00 12.63 -5.17
C ASN A 861 -10.03 13.66 -5.70
N LEU A 862 -10.78 13.33 -6.76
CA LEU A 862 -11.66 14.30 -7.44
C LEU A 862 -12.83 14.80 -6.57
N PRO A 863 -13.52 13.98 -5.76
CA PRO A 863 -14.61 14.45 -4.93
C PRO A 863 -14.22 15.61 -4.00
N ILE A 864 -13.08 15.51 -3.31
CA ILE A 864 -12.64 16.57 -2.39
C ILE A 864 -12.18 17.83 -3.14
N LEU A 865 -11.52 17.68 -4.29
CA LEU A 865 -11.12 18.81 -5.13
C LEU A 865 -12.34 19.53 -5.72
N ASN A 866 -13.39 18.79 -6.09
CA ASN A 866 -14.66 19.37 -6.53
C ASN A 866 -15.36 20.14 -5.41
N GLU A 867 -15.32 19.66 -4.16
CA GLU A 867 -15.84 20.40 -3.01
C GLU A 867 -15.11 21.74 -2.83
N TRP A 868 -13.77 21.74 -2.89
CA TRP A 868 -13.00 22.99 -2.81
C TRP A 868 -13.27 23.92 -3.97
N LYS A 869 -13.36 23.41 -5.20
CA LYS A 869 -13.65 24.24 -6.37
C LYS A 869 -15.06 24.83 -6.34
N LYS A 870 -16.05 24.06 -5.87
CA LYS A 870 -17.43 24.52 -5.71
C LYS A 870 -17.53 25.60 -4.64
N ARG A 871 -16.86 25.43 -3.51
CA ARG A 871 -16.96 26.32 -2.35
C ARG A 871 -16.08 27.57 -2.47
N TYR A 872 -14.91 27.43 -3.11
CA TYR A 872 -13.89 28.48 -3.26
C TYR A 872 -13.48 28.64 -4.74
N PRO A 873 -14.39 29.09 -5.63
CA PRO A 873 -14.17 29.05 -7.07
C PRO A 873 -12.97 29.87 -7.56
N ALA A 874 -12.54 30.87 -6.80
CA ALA A 874 -11.41 31.75 -7.10
C ALA A 874 -10.04 31.20 -6.64
N LYS A 875 -10.01 30.13 -5.84
CA LYS A 875 -8.78 29.49 -5.38
C LYS A 875 -8.50 28.21 -6.16
N ASP A 876 -7.24 27.81 -6.21
CA ASP A 876 -6.85 26.49 -6.69
C ASP A 876 -7.26 25.44 -5.64
N PRO A 877 -8.12 24.45 -5.98
CA PRO A 877 -8.53 23.42 -5.04
C PRO A 877 -7.39 22.54 -4.54
N ILE A 878 -6.31 22.37 -5.30
CA ILE A 878 -5.13 21.61 -4.86
C ILE A 878 -4.42 22.38 -3.76
N GLU A 879 -4.19 23.67 -3.96
CA GLU A 879 -3.54 24.54 -2.97
C GLU A 879 -4.38 24.68 -1.71
N VAL A 880 -5.72 24.80 -1.84
CA VAL A 880 -6.62 24.80 -0.67
C VAL A 880 -6.49 23.48 0.12
N HIS A 881 -6.37 22.35 -0.56
CA HIS A 881 -6.18 21.08 0.14
C HIS A 881 -4.81 21.02 0.82
N ARG A 882 -3.74 21.37 0.09
CA ARG A 882 -2.37 21.38 0.61
C ARG A 882 -2.23 22.28 1.84
N GLU A 883 -2.70 23.53 1.75
CA GLU A 883 -2.58 24.56 2.79
C GLU A 883 -3.32 24.16 4.09
N PHE A 884 -4.52 23.60 4.01
CA PHE A 884 -5.34 23.33 5.21
C PHE A 884 -5.39 21.86 5.62
N TRP A 885 -4.96 20.93 4.77
CA TRP A 885 -4.94 19.49 5.10
C TRP A 885 -3.53 18.90 5.11
N GLN A 886 -2.51 19.70 4.75
CA GLN A 886 -1.10 19.35 4.91
C GLN A 886 -0.71 18.09 4.12
N ARG A 887 -1.42 17.89 3.01
CA ARG A 887 -1.25 16.78 2.06
C ARG A 887 -1.43 17.32 0.65
N THR A 888 -0.48 17.00 -0.22
CA THR A 888 -0.58 17.32 -1.64
C THR A 888 -1.25 16.15 -2.36
N LEU A 889 -2.40 16.40 -2.99
CA LEU A 889 -3.06 15.39 -3.81
C LEU A 889 -2.34 15.29 -5.15
N ILE A 890 -1.82 14.10 -5.46
CA ILE A 890 -1.05 13.86 -6.67
C ILE A 890 -1.82 12.94 -7.63
N CYS A 891 -1.70 13.19 -8.92
CA CYS A 891 -2.14 12.23 -9.92
C CYS A 891 -1.11 11.09 -9.98
N PRO A 892 -1.49 9.83 -9.72
CA PRO A 892 -0.55 8.69 -9.74
C PRO A 892 0.14 8.50 -11.11
N GLY A 893 -0.49 8.99 -12.18
CA GLY A 893 0.07 8.99 -13.53
C GLY A 893 1.02 10.16 -13.82
N GLY A 894 1.44 10.93 -12.81
CA GLY A 894 2.30 12.11 -12.99
C GLY A 894 1.60 13.31 -13.66
N GLY A 895 0.27 13.26 -13.78
CA GLY A 895 -0.55 14.35 -14.33
C GLY A 895 -0.83 15.48 -13.33
N GLN A 896 -1.66 16.43 -13.75
CA GLN A 896 -2.18 17.50 -12.92
C GLN A 896 -3.70 17.38 -12.80
N TYR A 897 -4.28 17.97 -11.75
CA TYR A 897 -5.73 18.11 -11.64
C TYR A 897 -6.15 19.50 -12.15
N VAL A 898 -7.03 19.52 -13.14
CA VAL A 898 -7.45 20.77 -13.82
C VAL A 898 -8.97 20.87 -13.86
N TRP A 899 -9.48 22.10 -13.87
CA TRP A 899 -10.92 22.34 -14.03
C TRP A 899 -11.34 22.17 -15.49
N ASN A 900 -12.26 21.25 -15.74
CA ASN A 900 -12.92 21.11 -17.03
C ASN A 900 -14.21 21.94 -17.05
N ALA A 901 -14.26 22.97 -17.90
CA ALA A 901 -15.40 23.88 -18.00
C ALA A 901 -16.65 23.24 -18.61
N GLU A 902 -16.50 22.22 -19.46
CA GLU A 902 -17.60 21.52 -20.12
C GLU A 902 -18.31 20.58 -19.15
N THR A 903 -17.54 19.77 -18.43
CA THR A 903 -18.09 18.81 -17.46
C THR A 903 -18.31 19.42 -16.07
N ARG A 904 -17.82 20.65 -15.85
CA ARG A 904 -17.89 21.40 -14.58
C ARG A 904 -17.39 20.58 -13.39
N GLN A 905 -16.28 19.87 -13.59
CA GLN A 905 -15.59 19.13 -12.54
C GLN A 905 -14.08 19.20 -12.74
N ILE A 906 -13.37 18.93 -11.66
CA ILE A 906 -11.93 18.66 -11.70
C ILE A 906 -11.71 17.32 -12.39
N GLU A 907 -10.69 17.27 -13.24
CA GLU A 907 -10.23 16.05 -13.91
C GLU A 907 -8.71 15.95 -13.89
N SER A 908 -8.20 14.72 -13.93
CA SER A 908 -6.80 14.46 -14.19
C SER A 908 -6.46 14.74 -15.66
N THR A 909 -5.32 15.39 -15.93
CA THR A 909 -4.82 15.56 -17.29
C THR A 909 -4.47 14.23 -17.96
N VAL A 910 -4.17 13.20 -17.16
CA VAL A 910 -3.78 11.86 -17.61
C VAL A 910 -4.98 10.92 -17.65
N TYR A 911 -5.72 10.84 -16.54
CA TYR A 911 -6.81 9.87 -16.36
C TYR A 911 -8.20 10.45 -16.49
N GLY A 912 -8.31 11.76 -16.73
CA GLY A 912 -9.60 12.43 -16.85
C GLY A 912 -10.40 12.36 -15.56
N SER A 913 -11.70 12.18 -15.70
CA SER A 913 -12.68 12.08 -14.62
C SER A 913 -13.75 11.06 -14.98
N PRO A 914 -14.61 10.60 -14.05
CA PRO A 914 -15.71 9.69 -14.39
C PRO A 914 -16.63 10.17 -15.53
N ALA A 915 -16.79 11.50 -15.72
CA ALA A 915 -17.57 12.06 -16.83
C ALA A 915 -16.75 12.46 -18.07
N ASN A 916 -15.42 12.44 -17.98
CA ASN A 916 -14.51 12.61 -19.12
C ASN A 916 -13.32 11.67 -18.93
N PRO A 917 -13.53 10.35 -19.04
CA PRO A 917 -12.50 9.36 -18.77
C PRO A 917 -11.37 9.55 -19.79
N LYS A 918 -10.13 9.49 -19.31
CA LYS A 918 -8.96 9.41 -20.19
C LYS A 918 -8.15 8.20 -19.78
N MET A 919 -7.56 7.56 -20.77
CA MET A 919 -6.48 6.61 -20.57
C MET A 919 -5.27 7.15 -21.30
N PRO A 920 -4.11 7.31 -20.65
CA PRO A 920 -2.90 7.62 -21.38
C PRO A 920 -2.59 6.51 -22.36
N ALA A 921 -1.99 6.94 -23.46
CA ALA A 921 -1.42 6.09 -24.48
C ALA A 921 -0.41 5.07 -23.91
N LYS A 922 0.43 5.52 -22.99
CA LYS A 922 1.40 4.66 -22.30
C LYS A 922 1.22 4.91 -20.82
N THR A 923 1.10 3.85 -20.04
CA THR A 923 0.92 4.02 -18.60
C THR A 923 2.16 4.66 -18.01
N PRO A 924 2.01 5.70 -17.17
CA PRO A 924 3.12 6.27 -16.43
C PRO A 924 3.56 5.27 -15.35
N ILE A 925 4.35 4.28 -15.73
CA ILE A 925 4.98 3.38 -14.77
C ILE A 925 6.16 4.08 -14.07
N PRO A 926 6.44 3.73 -12.81
CA PRO A 926 7.61 4.20 -12.08
C PRO A 926 8.88 4.13 -12.91
N LYS A 927 9.71 5.18 -12.86
CA LYS A 927 10.98 5.23 -13.61
C LYS A 927 11.85 3.99 -13.34
N ILE A 928 11.91 3.51 -12.10
CA ILE A 928 12.65 2.29 -11.74
C ILE A 928 12.17 1.04 -12.51
N LEU A 929 10.88 0.93 -12.82
CA LEU A 929 10.35 -0.19 -13.61
C LEU A 929 10.58 0.01 -15.12
N LYS A 930 10.59 1.26 -15.60
CA LYS A 930 10.94 1.59 -17.00
C LYS A 930 12.41 1.30 -17.27
N ASP A 931 13.25 1.71 -16.34
CA ASP A 931 14.69 1.63 -16.46
C ASP A 931 15.20 0.22 -16.13
N LEU A 932 14.36 -0.69 -15.65
CA LEU A 932 14.77 -2.05 -15.28
C LEU A 932 15.25 -2.83 -16.50
N LYS A 933 16.55 -3.09 -16.56
CA LYS A 933 17.18 -3.98 -17.53
C LYS A 933 17.17 -5.41 -17.03
N ALA A 934 17.55 -5.66 -15.79
CA ALA A 934 17.58 -7.00 -15.23
C ALA A 934 17.35 -6.95 -13.73
N GLY A 935 16.94 -8.08 -13.17
CA GLY A 935 16.67 -8.18 -11.75
C GLY A 935 16.95 -9.57 -11.23
N GLU A 936 17.51 -9.64 -10.03
CA GLU A 936 17.59 -10.86 -9.26
C GLU A 936 17.03 -10.61 -7.86
N PHE A 937 16.22 -11.54 -7.38
CA PHE A 937 15.60 -11.52 -6.07
C PHE A 937 15.86 -12.86 -5.40
N GLY A 938 16.25 -12.82 -4.13
CA GLY A 938 16.61 -14.02 -3.39
C GLY A 938 16.12 -13.99 -1.96
N VAL A 939 15.66 -15.14 -1.47
CA VAL A 939 15.31 -15.36 -0.07
C VAL A 939 16.08 -16.57 0.45
N SER A 940 16.65 -16.39 1.65
CA SER A 940 17.33 -17.42 2.44
C SER A 940 16.75 -17.44 3.85
N PHE A 941 16.52 -18.63 4.39
CA PHE A 941 16.18 -18.85 5.79
C PHE A 941 17.41 -19.42 6.51
N GLU A 942 18.03 -18.60 7.36
CA GLU A 942 19.30 -18.89 8.04
C GLU A 942 19.15 -18.59 9.53
N ASP A 943 19.62 -19.47 10.42
CA ASP A 943 19.70 -19.24 11.88
C ASP A 943 18.38 -18.75 12.53
N ASP A 944 17.26 -19.35 12.14
CA ASP A 944 15.88 -18.95 12.52
C ASP A 944 15.44 -17.56 12.03
N GLY A 945 16.20 -16.93 11.13
CA GLY A 945 15.90 -15.64 10.50
C GLY A 945 15.62 -15.70 9.00
N LEU A 946 15.34 -14.53 8.44
CA LEU A 946 15.13 -14.26 7.02
C LEU A 946 16.23 -13.34 6.50
N ARG A 947 16.83 -13.70 5.37
CA ARG A 947 17.64 -12.80 4.56
C ARG A 947 17.01 -12.66 3.17
N ALA A 948 16.71 -11.44 2.77
CA ALA A 948 16.18 -11.11 1.46
C ALA A 948 17.17 -10.20 0.71
N ARG A 949 17.54 -10.59 -0.50
CA ARG A 949 18.48 -9.85 -1.35
C ARG A 949 17.83 -9.45 -2.66
N VAL A 950 18.10 -8.23 -3.08
CA VAL A 950 17.62 -7.64 -4.33
C VAL A 950 18.81 -7.03 -5.07
N LEU A 951 18.92 -7.35 -6.35
CA LEU A 951 19.83 -6.72 -7.31
C LEU A 951 19.02 -6.27 -8.50
N LEU A 952 19.06 -4.98 -8.82
CA LEU A 952 18.41 -4.40 -10.00
C LEU A 952 19.46 -3.71 -10.86
N GLU A 953 19.49 -4.06 -12.14
CA GLU A 953 20.24 -3.33 -13.17
C GLU A 953 19.29 -2.34 -13.84
N LEU A 954 19.66 -1.06 -13.82
CA LEU A 954 18.86 0.07 -14.30
C LEU A 954 19.50 0.73 -15.54
N GLU A 955 18.72 1.55 -16.25
CA GLU A 955 19.12 2.18 -17.52
C GLU A 955 20.25 3.19 -17.45
#